data_AF-A0A420YB62-F1
#
_entry.id   AF-A0A420YB62-F1
#
_cell.length_a   1.000
_cell.length_b   1.000
_cell.length_c   1.000
_cell.angle_alpha   90.00
_cell.angle_beta   90.00
_cell.angle_gamma   90.00
#
_symmetry.space_group_name_H-M   'P 1'
#
loop_
_entity.id
_entity.type
_entity.pdbx_description
1 polymer ?
#
loop_
_entity_poly.entity_id
_entity_poly.type
_entity_poly.pdbx_seq_one_letter_code
_entity_poly.pdbx_strand_id
1 'polypeptide(L)'
;MLVRSAPRCATKVRASVPRTSLRPHLGHAKTQCRRYSTPSSSAPSTPQSNAAMLAPFVGELDRIAPSFDINGSQIRILQSPTEFYETLKDKIRNAESRIFLSTLYIGRSEQELISTLQETLRRKPNLKLRILTDALRGTREAPNPSCASLLAPLVAEFGPERVEIRMYHTPNLTGLRKKHIPRRINEGWGLQHMKLYGIDDEIILSGANLSSDYFSNRQDRYHLFSAKNITDYFSTLHGAVSSLSFLLKPSDAPAGFELVWPESNPAPSPLDDHKQFVARSTNVMRSIISSKQAGIASAEKPGDAELDTSVFVLAQLSQLLKPDTSTELPAITHVLKTLAAPQYANSSWTFTAGYFNPAPSLTKLLLGTASRNNTVITASPYANGFYNSKGVSGLLPDAYTLLARRFVQAVARSNQNGSTVLKEWRRGTVGEPGAWTYHAKGLWVTLPNDIGPSISLVGSSNYTKRSYSLDLEANALIVTNNEGLKKRLDEEQRWLQDYATVVTRDDFARTERRVGFKAFVPFAAMNFLDRILTLGLALLQGTSATIYYAGVAESSGEFGVWSATSTKGTGLPGRFGVDYAFINNAAVDVMVDQNKVNLFRVAFLLERMCPPSYGLGARFNETHFDYFKQAIDYITITKKAYAILDPHNYMRYNDPSSQPFSGSVIGNTTDPTAATVDQFASFWGELARRFADNENVIFGLMNEPHDMPSSLLLSNLQAAVTSIRASGAKNLIIAPGNSWTGGHAWTQGGSEASSEWLWKLKDPQGNLAIDIHEYLDSDFSGGHTECTQGAETNLKDLTAWLKKYQLKAMITEFGGSNTTSCTGMLDGLLGYMEKNEEYIGWTAWAAGPFWGTASPCCTDSRNLGSLEPGSKAADGGPSLYDTVWLPVIQPHVPKDLQWSGPATVNGPSTGRGY
;
A
#
# COMPACT_ATOMS: atom_id res chain seq x y z
N MET A 1 38.70 -52.86 12.67
CA MET A 1 39.60 -53.96 12.26
C MET A 1 39.10 -54.50 10.93
N LEU A 2 39.84 -54.24 9.84
CA LEU A 2 40.41 -55.23 8.89
C LEU A 2 39.32 -55.99 8.09
N VAL A 3 39.19 -55.96 6.76
CA VAL A 3 40.20 -55.87 5.68
C VAL A 3 39.54 -55.36 4.38
N ARG A 4 40.38 -54.69 3.58
CA ARG A 4 40.25 -54.29 2.17
C ARG A 4 39.82 -55.41 1.21
N SER A 5 39.26 -55.07 0.04
CA SER A 5 39.92 -55.25 -1.28
C SER A 5 38.98 -54.98 -2.46
N ALA A 6 39.55 -54.38 -3.50
CA ALA A 6 38.95 -54.06 -4.79
C ALA A 6 39.21 -55.23 -5.80
N PRO A 7 39.24 -55.02 -7.14
CA PRO A 7 38.16 -54.88 -8.11
C PRO A 7 38.28 -55.90 -9.30
N ARG A 8 37.39 -55.81 -10.32
CA ARG A 8 37.65 -55.91 -11.80
C ARG A 8 36.62 -56.72 -12.63
N CYS A 9 36.17 -56.06 -13.71
CA CYS A 9 36.06 -56.48 -15.12
C CYS A 9 35.51 -57.86 -15.57
N ALA A 10 34.54 -57.77 -16.51
CA ALA A 10 34.59 -58.26 -17.91
C ALA A 10 33.57 -59.34 -18.38
N THR A 11 32.64 -58.87 -19.24
CA THR A 11 32.22 -59.37 -20.58
C THR A 11 31.64 -60.77 -20.86
N LYS A 12 30.45 -60.71 -21.53
CA LYS A 12 29.94 -61.41 -22.76
C LYS A 12 29.58 -62.91 -22.66
N VAL A 13 28.44 -63.38 -23.20
CA VAL A 13 28.21 -63.75 -24.63
C VAL A 13 26.76 -64.29 -24.81
N ARG A 14 26.20 -64.03 -26.01
CA ARG A 14 25.03 -64.56 -26.78
C ARG A 14 24.78 -66.09 -26.70
N ALA A 15 23.72 -66.76 -27.19
CA ALA A 15 22.41 -66.56 -27.88
C ALA A 15 21.71 -67.96 -27.85
N SER A 16 20.39 -68.17 -27.94
CA SER A 16 19.55 -68.31 -29.17
C SER A 16 18.29 -69.15 -28.80
N VAL A 17 17.04 -68.70 -29.05
CA VAL A 17 16.05 -69.11 -30.12
C VAL A 17 15.33 -70.48 -29.85
N PRO A 18 14.03 -70.77 -30.20
CA PRO A 18 12.76 -70.01 -30.29
C PRO A 18 11.45 -70.77 -29.78
N ARG A 19 10.30 -70.07 -29.79
CA ARG A 19 8.86 -70.40 -30.14
C ARG A 19 8.30 -71.84 -29.95
N THR A 20 7.05 -72.17 -29.56
CA THR A 20 5.71 -71.52 -29.49
C THR A 20 4.68 -72.54 -28.92
N SER A 21 3.58 -72.11 -28.28
CA SER A 21 2.19 -72.59 -28.52
C SER A 21 1.15 -71.75 -27.74
N LEU A 22 -0.14 -71.93 -28.05
CA LEU A 22 -1.21 -70.92 -28.11
C LEU A 22 -2.23 -70.90 -26.93
N ARG A 23 -2.70 -69.67 -26.59
CA ARG A 23 -4.08 -69.17 -26.23
C ARG A 23 -4.87 -69.77 -25.03
N PRO A 24 -5.88 -69.08 -24.42
CA PRO A 24 -6.75 -67.98 -24.93
C PRO A 24 -6.93 -66.73 -23.99
N HIS A 25 -7.10 -65.51 -24.55
CA HIS A 25 -8.30 -64.61 -24.54
C HIS A 25 -9.02 -64.44 -23.18
N LEU A 26 -9.33 -63.26 -22.60
CA LEU A 26 -9.81 -61.96 -23.09
C LEU A 26 -9.71 -60.91 -21.94
N GLY A 27 -9.65 -59.60 -22.26
CA GLY A 27 -9.92 -58.52 -21.28
C GLY A 27 -9.09 -57.25 -21.48
N HIS A 28 -9.62 -56.27 -22.22
CA HIS A 28 -8.92 -55.05 -22.67
C HIS A 28 -8.78 -53.95 -21.59
N ALA A 29 -7.61 -53.32 -21.55
CA ALA A 29 -7.49 -51.86 -21.59
C ALA A 29 -6.09 -51.47 -22.11
N LYS A 30 -6.00 -51.07 -23.38
CA LYS A 30 -4.80 -50.49 -23.99
C LYS A 30 -5.06 -49.07 -24.44
N THR A 31 -4.16 -48.20 -23.97
CA THR A 31 -3.70 -46.95 -24.57
C THR A 31 -3.54 -47.06 -26.09
N GLN A 32 -4.12 -46.11 -26.83
CA GLN A 32 -3.67 -45.80 -28.18
C GLN A 32 -3.78 -44.31 -28.47
N CYS A 33 -2.66 -43.78 -28.94
CA CYS A 33 -2.42 -42.43 -29.40
C CYS A 33 -3.29 -42.13 -30.62
N ARG A 34 -4.09 -41.05 -30.56
CA ARG A 34 -4.73 -40.44 -31.74
C ARG A 34 -4.12 -39.06 -31.98
N ARG A 35 -3.50 -38.90 -33.15
CA ARG A 35 -3.30 -37.59 -33.79
C ARG A 35 -4.68 -36.98 -34.03
N TYR A 36 -4.90 -35.77 -33.53
CA TYR A 36 -6.01 -34.94 -33.95
C TYR A 36 -5.46 -33.73 -34.68
N SER A 37 -5.80 -33.66 -35.96
CA SER A 37 -5.74 -32.48 -36.82
C SER A 37 -6.59 -31.37 -36.23
N THR A 38 -6.07 -30.15 -36.16
CA THR A 38 -6.82 -28.94 -35.82
C THR A 38 -7.88 -28.66 -36.89
N PRO A 39 -9.17 -28.56 -36.54
CA PRO A 39 -10.11 -27.81 -37.36
C PRO A 39 -9.93 -26.34 -37.02
N SER A 40 -9.31 -25.59 -37.92
CA SER A 40 -9.51 -24.15 -38.01
C SER A 40 -10.94 -23.89 -38.49
N SER A 41 -11.88 -23.81 -37.55
CA SER A 41 -13.20 -23.25 -37.79
C SER A 41 -13.45 -22.14 -36.78
N SER A 42 -13.17 -20.92 -37.21
CA SER A 42 -13.80 -19.72 -36.67
C SER A 42 -15.31 -19.85 -36.89
N ALA A 43 -16.02 -20.32 -35.87
CA ALA A 43 -17.46 -20.11 -35.80
C ALA A 43 -17.69 -18.59 -35.78
N PRO A 44 -18.60 -18.03 -36.58
CA PRO A 44 -18.99 -16.64 -36.41
C PRO A 44 -19.57 -16.51 -35.00
N SER A 45 -18.98 -15.65 -34.17
CA SER A 45 -19.58 -15.26 -32.90
C SER A 45 -20.92 -14.62 -33.23
N THR A 46 -22.02 -15.28 -32.88
CA THR A 46 -23.34 -14.67 -32.86
C THR A 46 -23.23 -13.37 -32.05
N PRO A 47 -23.65 -12.21 -32.56
CA PRO A 47 -23.57 -10.96 -31.80
C PRO A 47 -24.38 -11.14 -30.50
N GLN A 48 -23.69 -11.16 -29.37
CA GLN A 48 -24.34 -11.12 -28.06
C GLN A 48 -25.12 -9.80 -27.97
N SER A 49 -26.39 -9.87 -27.57
CA SER A 49 -27.20 -8.67 -27.29
C SER A 49 -26.52 -7.82 -26.21
N ASN A 50 -26.63 -6.49 -26.29
CA ASN A 50 -26.05 -5.56 -25.30
C ASN A 50 -26.42 -5.90 -23.85
N ALA A 51 -27.65 -6.38 -23.60
CA ALA A 51 -28.10 -6.85 -22.30
C ALA A 51 -27.25 -8.02 -21.74
N ALA A 52 -26.80 -8.94 -22.61
CA ALA A 52 -25.94 -10.06 -22.22
C ALA A 52 -24.52 -9.61 -21.86
N MET A 53 -24.03 -8.52 -22.46
CA MET A 53 -22.72 -7.94 -22.17
C MET A 53 -22.71 -7.13 -20.86
N LEU A 54 -23.86 -6.60 -20.44
CA LEU A 54 -24.00 -5.87 -19.17
C LEU A 54 -24.22 -6.78 -17.95
N ALA A 55 -24.80 -7.97 -18.14
CA ALA A 55 -25.15 -8.87 -17.05
C ALA A 55 -24.00 -9.20 -16.08
N PRO A 56 -22.74 -9.43 -16.51
CA PRO A 56 -21.63 -9.69 -15.59
C PRO A 56 -21.25 -8.51 -14.68
N PHE A 57 -21.58 -7.27 -15.10
CA PHE A 57 -21.40 -6.09 -14.27
C PHE A 57 -22.48 -6.01 -13.20
N VAL A 58 -23.75 -6.06 -13.63
CA VAL A 58 -24.93 -5.85 -12.78
C VAL A 58 -25.03 -6.87 -11.65
N GLY A 59 -24.84 -8.17 -11.94
CA GLY A 59 -25.11 -9.23 -10.96
C GLY A 59 -24.29 -9.18 -9.66
N GLU A 60 -23.04 -8.71 -9.72
CA GLU A 60 -22.23 -8.51 -8.52
C GLU A 60 -22.43 -7.11 -7.92
N LEU A 61 -22.71 -6.09 -8.74
CA LEU A 61 -23.02 -4.75 -8.25
C LEU A 61 -24.27 -4.74 -7.36
N ASP A 62 -25.30 -5.53 -7.69
CA ASP A 62 -26.50 -5.72 -6.86
C ASP A 62 -26.19 -6.31 -5.47
N ARG A 63 -25.08 -7.05 -5.35
CA ARG A 63 -24.62 -7.58 -4.04
C ARG A 63 -23.84 -6.55 -3.26
N ILE A 64 -23.13 -5.65 -3.96
CA ILE A 64 -22.24 -4.65 -3.37
C ILE A 64 -23.03 -3.45 -2.85
N ALA A 65 -23.97 -2.93 -3.62
CA ALA A 65 -24.62 -1.65 -3.34
C ALA A 65 -26.12 -1.67 -3.62
N PRO A 66 -26.91 -0.79 -2.97
CA PRO A 66 -28.31 -0.57 -3.35
C PRO A 66 -28.41 -0.07 -4.81
N SER A 67 -29.41 -0.58 -5.54
CA SER A 67 -29.68 -0.23 -6.93
C SER A 67 -31.11 0.30 -7.12
N PHE A 68 -31.27 1.19 -8.09
CA PHE A 68 -32.55 1.79 -8.47
C PHE A 68 -32.70 1.77 -9.99
N ASP A 69 -33.76 1.14 -10.48
CA ASP A 69 -34.09 1.15 -11.90
C ASP A 69 -34.94 2.38 -12.24
N ILE A 70 -34.53 3.10 -13.28
CA ILE A 70 -35.17 4.33 -13.79
C ILE A 70 -35.16 4.31 -15.33
N ASN A 71 -35.85 5.26 -15.95
CA ASN A 71 -35.66 5.54 -17.37
C ASN A 71 -34.47 6.48 -17.56
N GLY A 72 -33.59 6.20 -18.53
CA GLY A 72 -32.42 7.03 -18.82
C GLY A 72 -32.74 8.48 -19.16
N SER A 73 -33.97 8.79 -19.62
CA SER A 73 -34.45 10.16 -19.82
C SER A 73 -34.54 10.99 -18.54
N GLN A 74 -34.61 10.35 -17.36
CA GLN A 74 -34.64 11.01 -16.05
C GLN A 74 -33.25 11.51 -15.59
N ILE A 75 -32.19 11.20 -16.34
CA ILE A 75 -30.84 11.71 -16.09
C ILE A 75 -30.52 12.83 -17.09
N ARG A 76 -30.42 14.06 -16.61
CA ARG A 76 -29.95 15.22 -17.37
C ARG A 76 -28.51 15.55 -17.00
N ILE A 77 -27.63 15.62 -17.99
CA ILE A 77 -26.23 16.02 -17.82
C ILE A 77 -26.13 17.52 -18.09
N LEU A 78 -25.59 18.28 -17.14
CA LEU A 78 -25.35 19.72 -17.29
C LEU A 78 -23.90 19.94 -17.72
N GLN A 79 -23.69 20.80 -18.69
CA GLN A 79 -22.41 20.93 -19.38
C GLN A 79 -21.44 21.85 -18.64
N SER A 80 -21.93 22.98 -18.12
CA SER A 80 -21.08 24.08 -17.66
C SER A 80 -21.29 24.45 -16.18
N PRO A 81 -20.27 25.07 -15.53
CA PRO A 81 -20.40 25.63 -14.18
C PRO A 81 -21.61 26.57 -14.01
N THR A 82 -21.86 27.41 -15.02
CA THR A 82 -22.98 28.35 -15.03
C THR A 82 -24.31 27.63 -15.15
N GLU A 83 -24.43 26.65 -16.05
CA GLU A 83 -25.65 25.84 -16.16
C GLU A 83 -25.95 25.11 -14.85
N PHE A 84 -24.92 24.55 -14.20
CA PHE A 84 -25.06 23.94 -12.88
C PHE A 84 -25.63 24.90 -11.84
N TYR A 85 -25.04 26.09 -11.71
CA TYR A 85 -25.47 27.05 -10.69
C TYR A 85 -26.85 27.65 -10.97
N GLU A 86 -27.16 27.98 -12.22
CA GLU A 86 -28.50 28.47 -12.59
C GLU A 86 -29.56 27.39 -12.39
N THR A 87 -29.26 26.14 -12.73
CA THR A 87 -30.15 25.00 -12.46
C THR A 87 -30.37 24.84 -10.95
N LEU A 88 -29.31 24.89 -10.14
CA LEU A 88 -29.41 24.79 -8.68
C LEU A 88 -30.30 25.90 -8.11
N LYS A 89 -30.09 27.15 -8.53
CA LYS A 89 -30.92 28.29 -8.09
C LYS A 89 -32.38 28.13 -8.51
N ASP A 90 -32.62 27.72 -9.76
CA ASP A 90 -33.97 27.48 -10.26
C ASP A 90 -34.70 26.39 -9.46
N LYS A 91 -34.03 25.26 -9.19
CA LYS A 91 -34.57 24.20 -8.34
C LYS A 91 -34.86 24.71 -6.92
N ILE A 92 -33.92 25.42 -6.29
CA ILE A 92 -34.14 26.01 -4.95
C ILE A 92 -35.37 26.92 -4.95
N ARG A 93 -35.52 27.82 -5.92
CA ARG A 93 -36.68 28.74 -5.99
C ARG A 93 -37.99 27.97 -6.08
N ASN A 94 -38.03 26.88 -6.85
CA ASN A 94 -39.23 26.11 -7.07
C ASN A 94 -39.47 25.00 -6.02
N ALA A 95 -38.62 24.90 -4.98
CA ALA A 95 -38.76 23.89 -3.94
C ALA A 95 -40.05 24.09 -3.13
N GLU A 96 -40.77 23.00 -2.87
CA GLU A 96 -42.03 23.03 -2.12
C GLU A 96 -41.92 22.40 -0.72
N SER A 97 -41.13 21.32 -0.58
CA SER A 97 -41.14 20.48 0.61
C SER A 97 -39.79 20.41 1.33
N ARG A 98 -38.69 20.17 0.60
CA ARG A 98 -37.37 19.98 1.21
C ARG A 98 -36.23 20.42 0.30
N ILE A 99 -35.18 20.94 0.94
CA ILE A 99 -33.86 21.13 0.35
C ILE A 99 -32.85 20.47 1.28
N PHE A 100 -32.00 19.59 0.76
CA PHE A 100 -30.84 19.09 1.48
C PHE A 100 -29.57 19.27 0.65
N LEU A 101 -28.58 19.96 1.22
CA LEU A 101 -27.31 20.24 0.59
C LEU A 101 -26.20 19.57 1.40
N SER A 102 -25.29 18.90 0.71
CA SER A 102 -24.04 18.38 1.24
C SER A 102 -22.91 18.89 0.38
N THR A 103 -21.91 19.53 0.97
CA THR A 103 -20.74 20.04 0.25
C THR A 103 -19.59 20.23 1.22
N LEU A 104 -18.34 20.24 0.73
CA LEU A 104 -17.19 20.42 1.62
C LEU A 104 -17.26 21.77 2.35
N TYR A 105 -17.62 22.84 1.61
CA TYR A 105 -17.90 24.16 2.15
C TYR A 105 -18.77 24.97 1.17
N ILE A 106 -19.47 25.98 1.70
CA ILE A 106 -20.06 27.07 0.91
C ILE A 106 -19.11 28.26 1.00
N GLY A 107 -18.78 28.86 -0.15
CA GLY A 107 -17.90 30.02 -0.23
C GLY A 107 -18.45 31.18 0.60
N ARG A 108 -17.59 31.81 1.42
CA ARG A 108 -17.98 32.95 2.28
C ARG A 108 -18.56 34.16 1.52
N SER A 109 -18.36 34.21 0.20
CA SER A 109 -18.84 35.25 -0.70
C SER A 109 -20.16 34.90 -1.40
N GLU A 110 -20.72 33.70 -1.21
CA GLU A 110 -21.91 33.23 -1.96
C GLU A 110 -23.23 33.83 -1.44
N GLN A 111 -23.31 35.16 -1.33
CA GLN A 111 -24.49 35.88 -0.85
C GLN A 111 -25.73 35.66 -1.73
N GLU A 112 -25.54 35.49 -3.05
CA GLU A 112 -26.65 35.23 -3.98
C GLU A 112 -27.32 33.87 -3.70
N LEU A 113 -26.53 32.83 -3.41
CA LEU A 113 -27.07 31.53 -3.04
C LEU A 113 -27.85 31.61 -1.73
N ILE A 114 -27.31 32.30 -0.73
CA ILE A 114 -27.96 32.46 0.58
C ILE A 114 -29.25 33.28 0.46
N SER A 115 -29.24 34.38 -0.27
CA SER A 115 -30.45 35.18 -0.52
C SER A 115 -31.52 34.38 -1.27
N THR A 116 -31.12 33.57 -2.26
CA THR A 116 -32.04 32.66 -2.96
C THR A 116 -32.71 31.66 -1.98
N LEU A 117 -31.95 31.11 -1.03
CA LEU A 117 -32.49 30.25 0.02
C LEU A 117 -33.43 31.01 0.97
N GLN A 118 -33.03 32.20 1.43
CA GLN A 118 -33.84 33.04 2.32
C GLN A 118 -35.19 33.43 1.68
N GLU A 119 -35.16 33.93 0.46
CA GLU A 119 -36.36 34.32 -0.29
C GLU A 119 -37.33 33.15 -0.45
N THR A 120 -36.78 31.97 -0.77
CA THR A 120 -37.59 30.75 -0.92
C THR A 120 -38.19 30.32 0.41
N LEU A 121 -37.41 30.28 1.50
CA LEU A 121 -37.89 29.92 2.83
C LEU A 121 -38.96 30.88 3.38
N ARG A 122 -38.86 32.17 3.09
CA ARG A 122 -39.89 33.18 3.39
C ARG A 122 -41.18 32.90 2.61
N ARG A 123 -41.08 32.58 1.32
CA ARG A 123 -42.22 32.32 0.44
C ARG A 123 -42.92 30.99 0.74
N LYS A 124 -42.18 29.98 1.19
CA LYS A 124 -42.66 28.61 1.35
C LYS A 124 -42.59 28.21 2.83
N PRO A 125 -43.63 28.47 3.65
CA PRO A 125 -43.56 28.32 5.11
C PRO A 125 -43.35 26.88 5.59
N ASN A 126 -43.70 25.87 4.77
CA ASN A 126 -43.53 24.45 5.11
C ASN A 126 -42.20 23.87 4.61
N LEU A 127 -41.44 24.62 3.80
CA LEU A 127 -40.18 24.16 3.24
C LEU A 127 -39.13 24.00 4.35
N LYS A 128 -38.48 22.84 4.37
CA LYS A 128 -37.36 22.52 5.27
C LYS A 128 -36.02 22.56 4.54
N LEU A 129 -35.02 23.16 5.17
CA LEU A 129 -33.65 23.25 4.67
C LEU A 129 -32.70 22.50 5.60
N ARG A 130 -31.89 21.60 5.03
CA ARG A 130 -30.84 20.87 5.74
C ARG A 130 -29.50 21.05 5.03
N ILE A 131 -28.50 21.56 5.71
CA ILE A 131 -27.16 21.75 5.13
C ILE A 131 -26.15 20.96 5.93
N LEU A 132 -25.36 20.14 5.23
CA LEU A 132 -24.22 19.39 5.79
C LEU A 132 -22.93 19.91 5.16
N THR A 133 -22.02 20.41 5.99
CA THR A 133 -20.67 20.77 5.54
C THR A 133 -19.60 20.11 6.41
N ASP A 134 -18.34 20.24 6.01
CA ASP A 134 -17.23 19.88 6.88
C ASP A 134 -16.97 20.97 7.93
N ALA A 135 -16.77 20.59 9.18
CA ALA A 135 -16.53 21.51 10.29
C ALA A 135 -15.17 22.20 10.16
N LEU A 136 -14.12 21.46 9.82
CA LEU A 136 -12.76 22.00 9.74
C LEU A 136 -12.65 23.03 8.62
N ARG A 137 -13.24 22.71 7.46
CA ARG A 137 -13.25 23.63 6.32
C ARG A 137 -14.25 24.76 6.49
N GLY A 138 -15.42 24.47 7.08
CA GLY A 138 -16.53 25.41 7.24
C GLY A 138 -16.29 26.51 8.28
N THR A 139 -15.48 26.24 9.31
CA THR A 139 -15.17 27.20 10.38
C THR A 139 -13.76 27.78 10.30
N ARG A 140 -13.03 27.50 9.22
CA ARG A 140 -11.58 27.76 9.14
C ARG A 140 -11.20 29.21 9.37
N GLU A 141 -11.92 30.13 8.72
CA GLU A 141 -11.66 31.57 8.77
C GLU A 141 -12.17 32.25 10.05
N ALA A 142 -12.97 31.57 10.89
CA ALA A 142 -13.56 32.14 12.09
C ALA A 142 -12.49 32.72 13.06
N PRO A 143 -12.71 33.88 13.70
CA PRO A 143 -13.96 34.64 13.73
C PRO A 143 -14.21 35.52 12.49
N ASN A 144 -13.31 35.54 11.49
CA ASN A 144 -13.58 36.26 10.23
C ASN A 144 -14.68 35.53 9.42
N PRO A 145 -15.31 36.22 8.44
CA PRO A 145 -16.32 35.62 7.59
C PRO A 145 -15.90 34.26 6.99
N SER A 146 -16.73 33.26 7.26
CA SER A 146 -16.55 31.84 6.97
C SER A 146 -17.86 31.23 6.46
N CYS A 147 -17.84 29.96 6.05
CA CYS A 147 -19.04 29.22 5.67
C CYS A 147 -20.05 29.18 6.83
N ALA A 148 -19.58 28.88 8.05
CA ALA A 148 -20.42 28.81 9.23
C ALA A 148 -21.10 30.15 9.57
N SER A 149 -20.35 31.25 9.56
CA SER A 149 -20.92 32.58 9.84
C SER A 149 -21.87 33.05 8.72
N LEU A 150 -21.65 32.63 7.47
CA LEU A 150 -22.55 32.90 6.35
C LEU A 150 -23.88 32.16 6.51
N LEU A 151 -23.84 30.96 7.09
CA LEU A 151 -24.98 30.06 7.26
C LEU A 151 -25.80 30.32 8.54
N ALA A 152 -25.17 30.81 9.61
CA ALA A 152 -25.83 31.05 10.89
C ALA A 152 -27.11 31.93 10.82
N PRO A 153 -27.18 33.00 10.00
CA PRO A 153 -28.38 33.82 9.88
C PRO A 153 -29.63 33.05 9.40
N LEU A 154 -29.47 31.99 8.60
CA LEU A 154 -30.60 31.16 8.18
C LEU A 154 -31.26 30.47 9.38
N VAL A 155 -30.45 29.97 10.33
CA VAL A 155 -30.97 29.33 11.54
C VAL A 155 -31.63 30.37 12.45
N ALA A 156 -31.02 31.56 12.58
CA ALA A 156 -31.55 32.65 13.39
C ALA A 156 -32.91 33.15 12.88
N GLU A 157 -33.08 33.23 11.55
CA GLU A 157 -34.28 33.77 10.92
C GLU A 157 -35.46 32.77 10.92
N PHE A 158 -35.22 31.50 10.58
CA PHE A 158 -36.30 30.53 10.33
C PHE A 158 -36.49 29.50 11.45
N GLY A 159 -35.56 29.45 12.42
CA GLY A 159 -35.60 28.53 13.56
C GLY A 159 -35.21 27.08 13.23
N PRO A 160 -34.90 26.29 14.27
CA PRO A 160 -34.35 24.94 14.13
C PRO A 160 -35.34 23.90 13.55
N GLU A 161 -36.65 24.17 13.62
CA GLU A 161 -37.70 23.30 13.05
C GLU A 161 -37.73 23.33 11.50
N ARG A 162 -37.21 24.42 10.92
CA ARG A 162 -37.21 24.64 9.47
C ARG A 162 -35.81 24.60 8.86
N VAL A 163 -34.79 25.03 9.60
CA VAL A 163 -33.41 25.08 9.11
C VAL A 163 -32.50 24.31 10.05
N GLU A 164 -31.88 23.25 9.54
CA GLU A 164 -30.87 22.47 10.25
C GLU A 164 -29.53 22.58 9.52
N ILE A 165 -28.49 23.05 10.22
CA ILE A 165 -27.14 23.16 9.66
C ILE A 165 -26.20 22.31 10.50
N ARG A 166 -25.63 21.29 9.87
CA ARG A 166 -24.76 20.29 10.47
C ARG A 166 -23.36 20.41 9.91
N MET A 167 -22.37 20.26 10.77
CA MET A 167 -20.96 20.31 10.41
C MET A 167 -20.26 19.05 10.90
N TYR A 168 -19.88 18.19 9.96
CA TYR A 168 -19.20 16.94 10.25
C TYR A 168 -17.77 17.20 10.70
N HIS A 169 -17.33 16.49 11.74
CA HIS A 169 -15.95 16.53 12.18
C HIS A 169 -15.38 15.11 12.17
N THR A 170 -14.20 14.93 11.57
CA THR A 170 -13.53 13.62 11.54
C THR A 170 -13.24 13.09 12.95
N PRO A 171 -13.46 11.79 13.22
CA PRO A 171 -13.03 11.15 14.47
C PRO A 171 -11.52 10.97 14.58
N ASN A 172 -10.77 11.20 13.49
CA ASN A 172 -9.32 11.03 13.47
C ASN A 172 -8.56 12.21 14.10
N LEU A 173 -9.24 13.31 14.45
CA LEU A 173 -8.65 14.52 15.01
C LEU A 173 -9.20 14.85 16.40
N THR A 174 -8.55 14.37 17.47
CA THR A 174 -9.00 14.50 18.88
C THR A 174 -7.88 14.89 19.86
N GLY A 175 -8.23 15.37 21.07
CA GLY A 175 -7.30 15.62 22.18
C GLY A 175 -6.25 16.72 21.98
N LEU A 176 -5.06 16.57 22.61
CA LEU A 176 -3.90 17.48 22.52
C LEU A 176 -3.47 17.80 21.07
N ARG A 177 -3.81 16.91 20.12
CA ARG A 177 -3.53 17.05 18.68
C ARG A 177 -4.21 18.28 18.06
N LYS A 178 -5.36 18.72 18.59
CA LYS A 178 -6.10 19.91 18.12
C LYS A 178 -5.46 21.24 18.58
N LYS A 179 -4.68 21.23 19.68
CA LYS A 179 -4.19 22.45 20.35
C LYS A 179 -2.91 23.04 19.73
N HIS A 180 -2.16 22.25 18.95
CA HIS A 180 -0.82 22.64 18.48
C HIS A 180 -0.64 22.66 16.95
N ILE A 181 -1.68 22.38 16.15
CA ILE A 181 -1.60 22.28 14.68
C ILE A 181 -2.30 23.48 14.00
N PRO A 182 -1.68 24.15 13.01
CA PRO A 182 -2.32 25.20 12.24
C PRO A 182 -3.61 24.72 11.56
N ARG A 183 -4.69 25.51 11.61
CA ARG A 183 -6.03 25.11 11.15
C ARG A 183 -6.10 24.54 9.73
N ARG A 184 -5.23 24.98 8.81
CA ARG A 184 -5.17 24.50 7.42
C ARG A 184 -4.63 23.08 7.27
N ILE A 185 -3.91 22.58 8.28
CA ILE A 185 -3.28 21.25 8.28
C ILE A 185 -4.22 20.21 8.91
N ASN A 186 -5.18 20.66 9.72
CA ASN A 186 -6.23 19.82 10.31
C ASN A 186 -7.09 19.09 9.26
N GLU A 187 -7.17 19.62 8.04
CA GLU A 187 -7.99 19.06 6.95
C GLU A 187 -7.44 17.73 6.39
N GLY A 188 -6.16 17.39 6.61
CA GLY A 188 -5.58 16.14 6.08
C GLY A 188 -5.91 14.88 6.86
N TRP A 189 -6.67 15.00 7.96
CA TRP A 189 -7.08 13.89 8.84
C TRP A 189 -8.37 13.20 8.40
N GLY A 190 -9.02 13.79 7.41
CA GLY A 190 -10.26 13.32 6.85
C GLY A 190 -11.34 14.38 6.85
N LEU A 191 -12.13 14.42 5.78
CA LEU A 191 -13.17 15.41 5.59
C LEU A 191 -14.50 14.74 5.23
N GLN A 192 -15.60 15.45 5.51
CA GLN A 192 -16.81 15.25 4.74
C GLN A 192 -16.54 15.69 3.30
N HIS A 193 -16.79 14.82 2.33
CA HIS A 193 -16.54 15.14 0.93
C HIS A 193 -17.70 14.76 -0.01
N MET A 194 -18.86 14.32 0.47
CA MET A 194 -20.05 14.10 -0.36
C MET A 194 -20.62 15.41 -0.91
N LYS A 195 -21.03 15.41 -2.18
CA LYS A 195 -21.64 16.55 -2.90
C LYS A 195 -23.03 16.14 -3.36
N LEU A 196 -24.02 16.47 -2.54
CA LEU A 196 -25.41 16.07 -2.74
C LEU A 196 -26.25 17.35 -2.72
N TYR A 197 -26.93 17.65 -3.82
CA TYR A 197 -27.78 18.83 -3.92
C TYR A 197 -29.20 18.39 -4.23
N GLY A 198 -29.92 17.98 -3.19
CA GLY A 198 -31.27 17.45 -3.29
C GLY A 198 -32.32 18.52 -3.05
N ILE A 199 -33.30 18.58 -3.95
CA ILE A 199 -34.43 19.50 -3.90
C ILE A 199 -35.68 18.68 -4.23
N ASP A 200 -36.60 18.58 -3.27
CA ASP A 200 -37.80 17.75 -3.37
C ASP A 200 -37.49 16.31 -3.82
N ASP A 201 -37.88 15.93 -5.04
CA ASP A 201 -37.71 14.59 -5.60
C ASP A 201 -36.54 14.49 -6.58
N GLU A 202 -35.76 15.54 -6.73
CA GLU A 202 -34.61 15.61 -7.64
C GLU A 202 -33.30 15.81 -6.90
N ILE A 203 -32.21 15.30 -7.46
CA ILE A 203 -30.87 15.49 -6.90
C ILE A 203 -29.85 15.77 -7.99
N ILE A 204 -28.99 16.76 -7.76
CA ILE A 204 -27.79 16.98 -8.56
C ILE A 204 -26.61 16.32 -7.85
N LEU A 205 -25.94 15.38 -8.54
CA LEU A 205 -24.67 14.81 -8.14
C LEU A 205 -23.54 15.48 -8.93
N SER A 206 -22.48 15.87 -8.21
CA SER A 206 -21.34 16.56 -8.79
C SER A 206 -20.08 16.34 -7.95
N GLY A 207 -18.92 16.71 -8.48
CA GLY A 207 -17.71 16.90 -7.68
C GLY A 207 -17.51 18.35 -7.19
N ALA A 208 -18.36 19.29 -7.62
CA ALA A 208 -18.21 20.71 -7.37
C ALA A 208 -18.60 21.11 -5.95
N ASN A 209 -17.88 22.08 -5.36
CA ASN A 209 -18.33 22.75 -4.14
C ASN A 209 -19.25 23.94 -4.49
N LEU A 210 -19.88 24.52 -3.48
CA LEU A 210 -20.72 25.71 -3.67
C LEU A 210 -19.88 26.97 -3.47
N SER A 211 -19.07 27.34 -4.46
CA SER A 211 -18.30 28.59 -4.48
C SER A 211 -18.18 29.19 -5.86
N SER A 212 -17.86 30.49 -5.93
CA SER A 212 -17.87 31.28 -7.16
C SER A 212 -17.05 30.68 -8.30
N ASP A 213 -15.93 30.01 -8.02
CA ASP A 213 -15.13 29.30 -9.03
C ASP A 213 -15.92 28.16 -9.68
N TYR A 214 -16.62 27.35 -8.89
CA TYR A 214 -17.50 26.26 -9.37
C TYR A 214 -18.80 26.73 -10.02
N PHE A 215 -19.15 28.02 -9.88
CA PHE A 215 -20.32 28.61 -10.55
C PHE A 215 -19.96 29.26 -11.89
N SER A 216 -18.67 29.48 -12.16
CA SER A 216 -18.25 30.31 -13.30
C SER A 216 -17.20 29.65 -14.18
N ASN A 217 -16.08 29.19 -13.64
CA ASN A 217 -14.89 28.88 -14.43
C ASN A 217 -14.08 27.68 -13.92
N ARG A 218 -14.67 26.81 -13.11
CA ARG A 218 -14.08 25.53 -12.68
C ARG A 218 -14.90 24.36 -13.20
N GLN A 219 -14.41 23.71 -14.26
CA GLN A 219 -15.10 22.59 -14.89
C GLN A 219 -15.13 21.37 -13.96
N ASP A 220 -16.33 20.88 -13.67
CA ASP A 220 -16.58 19.61 -12.98
C ASP A 220 -17.65 18.83 -13.78
N ARG A 221 -18.21 17.76 -13.22
CA ARG A 221 -19.37 17.03 -13.80
C ARG A 221 -20.62 17.27 -12.99
N TYR A 222 -21.78 17.26 -13.65
CA TYR A 222 -23.04 17.64 -13.04
C TYR A 222 -24.18 16.80 -13.62
N HIS A 223 -24.74 15.89 -12.83
CA HIS A 223 -25.82 15.01 -13.27
C HIS A 223 -27.06 15.28 -12.40
N LEU A 224 -28.14 15.76 -13.01
CA LEU A 224 -29.45 15.92 -12.39
C LEU A 224 -30.25 14.63 -12.60
N PHE A 225 -30.65 14.02 -11.49
CA PHE A 225 -31.52 12.86 -11.44
C PHE A 225 -32.92 13.30 -11.02
N SER A 226 -33.89 13.15 -11.92
CA SER A 226 -35.31 13.38 -11.62
C SER A 226 -35.97 12.08 -11.17
N ALA A 227 -35.56 11.59 -9.99
CA ALA A 227 -35.94 10.27 -9.47
C ALA A 227 -36.10 10.28 -7.94
N LYS A 228 -37.34 10.22 -7.46
CA LYS A 228 -37.69 10.32 -6.05
C LYS A 228 -36.97 9.29 -5.17
N ASN A 229 -36.93 8.04 -5.59
CA ASN A 229 -36.30 6.93 -4.85
C ASN A 229 -34.79 7.16 -4.63
N ILE A 230 -34.07 7.61 -5.66
CA ILE A 230 -32.64 7.95 -5.59
C ILE A 230 -32.45 9.16 -4.67
N THR A 231 -33.27 10.20 -4.82
CA THR A 231 -33.24 11.41 -3.99
C THR A 231 -33.53 11.09 -2.52
N ASP A 232 -34.50 10.22 -2.23
CA ASP A 232 -34.83 9.75 -0.87
C ASP A 232 -33.68 8.97 -0.24
N TYR A 233 -33.01 8.12 -1.00
CA TYR A 233 -31.84 7.39 -0.53
C TYR A 233 -30.72 8.36 -0.11
N PHE A 234 -30.37 9.30 -0.99
CA PHE A 234 -29.33 10.29 -0.66
C PHE A 234 -29.75 11.23 0.46
N SER A 235 -31.05 11.56 0.60
CA SER A 235 -31.58 12.29 1.75
C SER A 235 -31.40 11.49 3.05
N THR A 236 -31.56 10.17 3.00
CA THR A 236 -31.37 9.26 4.14
C THR A 236 -29.90 9.19 4.54
N LEU A 237 -29.00 9.02 3.56
CA LEU A 237 -27.56 9.02 3.78
C LEU A 237 -27.08 10.38 4.33
N HIS A 238 -27.55 11.49 3.74
CA HIS A 238 -27.31 12.86 4.23
C HIS A 238 -27.75 12.99 5.69
N GLY A 239 -28.97 12.54 5.99
CA GLY A 239 -29.55 12.59 7.33
C GLY A 239 -28.75 11.78 8.35
N ALA A 240 -28.25 10.61 7.97
CA ALA A 240 -27.43 9.76 8.82
C ALA A 240 -26.08 10.42 9.17
N VAL A 241 -25.35 10.94 8.17
CA VAL A 241 -24.10 11.69 8.44
C VAL A 241 -24.38 12.94 9.26
N SER A 242 -25.48 13.65 8.96
CA SER A 242 -25.94 14.82 9.71
C SER A 242 -26.22 14.50 11.19
N SER A 243 -26.80 13.34 11.49
CA SER A 243 -27.02 12.87 12.86
C SER A 243 -25.72 12.54 13.61
N LEU A 244 -24.62 12.34 12.88
CA LEU A 244 -23.27 12.08 13.39
C LEU A 244 -22.39 13.34 13.33
N SER A 245 -23.01 14.53 13.29
CA SER A 245 -22.33 15.82 13.08
C SER A 245 -22.74 16.86 14.11
N PHE A 246 -21.88 17.87 14.29
CA PHE A 246 -22.17 19.02 15.16
C PHE A 246 -23.31 19.85 14.57
N LEU A 247 -24.17 20.39 15.43
CA LEU A 247 -25.20 21.36 15.08
C LEU A 247 -24.64 22.77 15.18
N LEU A 248 -24.83 23.56 14.12
CA LEU A 248 -24.52 24.99 14.15
C LEU A 248 -25.67 25.75 14.81
N LYS A 249 -25.35 26.56 15.82
CA LYS A 249 -26.28 27.49 16.46
C LYS A 249 -25.78 28.93 16.31
N PRO A 250 -26.67 29.91 16.03
CA PRO A 250 -26.32 31.33 16.19
C PRO A 250 -25.87 31.61 17.63
N SER A 251 -24.88 32.49 17.79
CA SER A 251 -24.35 32.89 19.10
C SER A 251 -23.83 34.32 19.05
N ASP A 252 -23.84 35.00 20.20
CA ASP A 252 -23.25 36.33 20.39
C ASP A 252 -21.71 36.31 20.46
N ALA A 253 -21.10 35.12 20.39
CA ALA A 253 -19.65 34.98 20.29
C ALA A 253 -19.10 35.75 19.07
N PRO A 254 -17.83 36.21 19.07
CA PRO A 254 -17.26 36.98 17.95
C PRO A 254 -17.33 36.33 16.57
N ALA A 255 -17.48 34.99 16.51
CA ALA A 255 -17.64 34.26 15.25
C ALA A 255 -19.09 34.28 14.69
N GLY A 256 -20.08 34.69 15.50
CA GLY A 256 -21.51 34.70 15.16
C GLY A 256 -22.22 33.34 15.26
N PHE A 257 -21.52 32.29 15.69
CA PHE A 257 -22.06 30.95 15.81
C PHE A 257 -21.27 30.08 16.80
N GLU A 258 -21.89 28.99 17.22
CA GLU A 258 -21.30 27.89 17.99
C GLU A 258 -21.61 26.54 17.34
N LEU A 259 -20.69 25.59 17.49
CA LEU A 259 -20.91 24.20 17.12
C LEU A 259 -21.17 23.38 18.40
N VAL A 260 -22.37 22.80 18.48
CA VAL A 260 -22.83 22.03 19.64
C VAL A 260 -22.99 20.57 19.22
N TRP A 261 -22.54 19.63 20.05
CA TRP A 261 -22.86 18.21 19.87
C TRP A 261 -24.20 17.90 20.57
N PRO A 262 -25.29 17.61 19.85
CA PRO A 262 -26.57 17.35 20.49
C PRO A 262 -26.59 16.01 21.22
N GLU A 263 -27.21 15.96 22.39
CA GLU A 263 -27.45 14.71 23.14
C GLU A 263 -28.33 13.71 22.37
N SER A 264 -29.15 14.22 21.45
CA SER A 264 -29.97 13.41 20.55
C SER A 264 -29.16 12.67 19.47
N ASN A 265 -27.86 12.96 19.31
CA ASN A 265 -27.03 12.24 18.35
C ASN A 265 -26.86 10.78 18.81
N PRO A 266 -26.92 9.78 17.90
CA PRO A 266 -26.88 8.36 18.23
C PRO A 266 -25.49 7.85 18.68
N ALA A 267 -24.50 8.74 18.67
CA ALA A 267 -23.11 8.46 19.02
C ALA A 267 -22.60 9.56 19.97
N PRO A 268 -21.62 9.24 20.85
CA PRO A 268 -20.89 10.29 21.55
C PRO A 268 -20.15 11.18 20.56
N SER A 269 -19.78 12.39 20.98
CA SER A 269 -18.98 13.29 20.16
C SER A 269 -17.69 12.61 19.70
N PRO A 270 -17.30 12.76 18.42
CA PRO A 270 -16.03 12.23 17.94
C PRO A 270 -14.84 12.86 18.69
N LEU A 271 -15.02 14.04 19.30
CA LEU A 271 -13.99 14.71 20.09
C LEU A 271 -13.85 14.13 21.51
N ASP A 272 -14.89 13.48 22.02
CA ASP A 272 -14.94 12.97 23.40
C ASP A 272 -14.58 11.48 23.45
N ASP A 273 -15.16 10.66 22.58
CA ASP A 273 -14.89 9.21 22.49
C ASP A 273 -14.93 8.72 21.02
N HIS A 274 -13.79 8.83 20.33
CA HIS A 274 -13.69 8.42 18.92
C HIS A 274 -13.97 6.93 18.69
N LYS A 275 -13.63 6.04 19.65
CA LYS A 275 -13.81 4.59 19.47
C LYS A 275 -15.29 4.24 19.52
N GLN A 276 -16.02 4.75 20.51
CA GLN A 276 -17.46 4.57 20.53
C GLN A 276 -18.16 5.31 19.39
N PHE A 277 -17.68 6.50 19.02
CA PHE A 277 -18.23 7.21 17.86
C PHE A 277 -18.20 6.34 16.62
N VAL A 278 -17.06 5.73 16.28
CA VAL A 278 -16.94 4.83 15.12
C VAL A 278 -17.83 3.59 15.27
N ALA A 279 -17.88 2.98 16.45
CA ALA A 279 -18.72 1.80 16.69
C ALA A 279 -20.23 2.10 16.50
N ARG A 280 -20.70 3.25 17.03
CA ARG A 280 -22.09 3.71 16.88
C ARG A 280 -22.39 4.13 15.45
N SER A 281 -21.48 4.88 14.82
CA SER A 281 -21.56 5.28 13.42
C SER A 281 -21.67 4.08 12.48
N THR A 282 -20.90 3.02 12.76
CA THR A 282 -20.97 1.77 11.98
C THR A 282 -22.38 1.18 12.04
N ASN A 283 -23.03 1.18 13.20
CA ASN A 283 -24.38 0.64 13.33
C ASN A 283 -25.43 1.52 12.61
N VAL A 284 -25.30 2.85 12.69
CA VAL A 284 -26.17 3.79 11.95
C VAL A 284 -26.07 3.53 10.45
N MET A 285 -24.84 3.45 9.93
CA MET A 285 -24.57 3.36 8.50
C MET A 285 -24.83 1.98 7.90
N ARG A 286 -24.61 0.89 8.65
CA ARG A 286 -24.76 -0.48 8.17
C ARG A 286 -26.13 -0.74 7.53
N SER A 287 -27.18 -0.16 8.10
CA SER A 287 -28.54 -0.34 7.56
C SER A 287 -28.76 0.34 6.22
N ILE A 288 -28.10 1.48 5.98
CA ILE A 288 -28.31 2.36 4.82
C ILE A 288 -27.50 1.87 3.61
N ILE A 289 -26.23 1.53 3.82
CA ILE A 289 -25.33 1.20 2.70
C ILE A 289 -25.38 -0.27 2.27
N SER A 290 -26.14 -1.12 2.98
CA SER A 290 -26.23 -2.54 2.65
C SER A 290 -27.18 -2.80 1.47
N SER A 291 -26.77 -3.66 0.54
CA SER A 291 -27.57 -4.09 -0.62
C SER A 291 -28.92 -4.73 -0.26
N LYS A 292 -29.08 -5.26 0.97
CA LYS A 292 -30.32 -5.91 1.44
C LYS A 292 -31.53 -4.97 1.54
N GLN A 293 -31.35 -3.64 1.52
CA GLN A 293 -32.47 -2.68 1.58
C GLN A 293 -33.18 -2.48 0.23
N ALA A 294 -32.57 -2.82 -0.91
CA ALA A 294 -33.18 -2.62 -2.23
C ALA A 294 -34.40 -3.53 -2.49
N GLY A 295 -34.58 -4.59 -1.69
CA GLY A 295 -35.69 -5.56 -1.82
C GLY A 295 -37.06 -5.07 -1.33
N ILE A 296 -37.18 -3.86 -0.77
CA ILE A 296 -38.46 -3.35 -0.21
C ILE A 296 -39.11 -2.27 -1.11
N ALA A 297 -38.38 -1.69 -2.07
CA ALA A 297 -38.93 -0.67 -2.98
C ALA A 297 -39.39 -1.21 -4.35
N SER A 298 -39.48 -2.54 -4.52
CA SER A 298 -40.05 -3.17 -5.72
C SER A 298 -41.56 -3.41 -5.64
N ALA A 299 -42.22 -2.88 -4.60
CA ALA A 299 -43.67 -2.95 -4.43
C ALA A 299 -44.37 -1.70 -4.97
N GLU A 300 -44.28 -1.49 -6.28
CA GLU A 300 -45.28 -0.88 -7.15
C GLU A 300 -44.63 -0.82 -8.54
N LYS A 301 -45.13 -1.59 -9.49
CA LYS A 301 -44.86 -1.39 -10.92
C LYS A 301 -45.96 -0.47 -11.44
N PRO A 302 -45.74 0.85 -11.60
CA PRO A 302 -46.62 1.66 -12.43
C PRO A 302 -46.37 1.28 -13.89
N GLY A 303 -47.44 1.20 -14.68
CA GLY A 303 -47.51 0.51 -15.97
C GLY A 303 -46.49 0.93 -17.05
N ASP A 304 -46.26 -0.04 -17.95
CA ASP A 304 -45.81 0.06 -19.36
C ASP A 304 -44.60 0.93 -19.75
N ALA A 305 -43.89 1.57 -18.80
CA ALA A 305 -42.61 2.20 -19.09
C ALA A 305 -41.45 1.23 -18.83
N GLU A 306 -40.81 0.75 -19.90
CA GLU A 306 -39.62 -0.10 -19.84
C GLU A 306 -38.47 0.66 -19.13
N LEU A 307 -38.10 0.23 -17.92
CA LEU A 307 -36.95 0.77 -17.20
C LEU A 307 -35.67 0.22 -17.85
N ASP A 308 -34.79 1.11 -18.27
CA ASP A 308 -33.65 0.78 -19.15
C ASP A 308 -32.30 1.21 -18.56
N THR A 309 -32.31 1.69 -17.32
CA THR A 309 -31.13 2.24 -16.63
C THR A 309 -31.16 1.87 -15.16
N SER A 310 -30.10 1.20 -14.68
CA SER A 310 -29.89 0.89 -13.27
C SER A 310 -28.87 1.86 -12.68
N VAL A 311 -29.18 2.45 -11.53
CA VAL A 311 -28.31 3.37 -10.79
C VAL A 311 -27.93 2.74 -9.46
N PHE A 312 -26.65 2.43 -9.30
CA PHE A 312 -26.09 1.94 -8.04
C PHE A 312 -25.55 3.10 -7.21
N VAL A 313 -26.05 3.23 -5.99
CA VAL A 313 -25.64 4.30 -5.07
C VAL A 313 -24.44 3.83 -4.24
N LEU A 314 -23.30 4.47 -4.46
CA LEU A 314 -22.01 4.07 -3.89
C LEU A 314 -21.59 5.04 -2.80
N ALA A 315 -21.02 4.52 -1.72
CA ALA A 315 -20.50 5.31 -0.61
C ALA A 315 -19.11 4.83 -0.20
N GLN A 316 -18.21 5.77 0.08
CA GLN A 316 -16.92 5.51 0.72
C GLN A 316 -16.89 6.25 2.05
N LEU A 317 -16.96 5.51 3.15
CA LEU A 317 -17.23 6.04 4.48
C LEU A 317 -16.29 5.43 5.53
N SER A 318 -15.04 5.13 5.14
CA SER A 318 -14.06 4.40 5.97
C SER A 318 -13.86 4.98 7.36
N GLN A 319 -14.03 6.30 7.52
CA GLN A 319 -13.94 6.96 8.84
C GLN A 319 -15.08 6.57 9.81
N LEU A 320 -16.22 6.13 9.28
CA LEU A 320 -17.42 5.82 10.06
C LEU A 320 -17.64 4.31 10.25
N LEU A 321 -16.92 3.47 9.52
CA LEU A 321 -17.19 2.04 9.40
C LEU A 321 -16.03 1.20 9.92
N LYS A 322 -16.30 0.30 10.88
CA LYS A 322 -15.35 -0.73 11.31
C LYS A 322 -16.07 -2.07 11.58
N PRO A 323 -15.77 -3.16 10.81
CA PRO A 323 -14.92 -3.17 9.61
C PRO A 323 -15.47 -2.28 8.49
N ASP A 324 -14.59 -1.84 7.59
CA ASP A 324 -15.00 -0.99 6.46
C ASP A 324 -15.90 -1.79 5.51
N THR A 325 -17.12 -1.29 5.33
CA THR A 325 -18.17 -1.88 4.47
C THR A 325 -18.58 -0.91 3.37
N SER A 326 -17.72 0.06 3.06
CA SER A 326 -17.86 0.98 1.93
C SER A 326 -18.02 0.24 0.61
N THR A 327 -18.82 0.80 -0.29
CA THR A 327 -19.26 0.13 -1.52
C THR A 327 -18.58 0.66 -2.79
N GLU A 328 -18.00 1.87 -2.76
CA GLU A 328 -17.36 2.48 -3.94
C GLU A 328 -16.17 1.68 -4.46
N LEU A 329 -15.15 1.46 -3.63
CA LEU A 329 -13.93 0.76 -4.05
C LEU A 329 -14.20 -0.68 -4.52
N PRO A 330 -15.03 -1.50 -3.83
CA PRO A 330 -15.44 -2.81 -4.35
C PRO A 330 -16.14 -2.74 -5.70
N ALA A 331 -17.08 -1.81 -5.90
CA ALA A 331 -17.83 -1.66 -7.15
C ALA A 331 -16.91 -1.30 -8.33
N ILE A 332 -16.05 -0.29 -8.17
CA ILE A 332 -15.09 0.10 -9.22
C ILE A 332 -14.12 -1.05 -9.52
N THR A 333 -13.65 -1.74 -8.47
CA THR A 333 -12.77 -2.90 -8.62
C THR A 333 -13.45 -4.00 -9.43
N HIS A 334 -14.73 -4.27 -9.18
CA HIS A 334 -15.52 -5.23 -9.93
C HIS A 334 -15.65 -4.85 -11.41
N VAL A 335 -16.02 -3.60 -11.71
CA VAL A 335 -16.14 -3.10 -13.08
C VAL A 335 -14.82 -3.29 -13.85
N LEU A 336 -13.70 -2.84 -13.29
CA LEU A 336 -12.41 -2.91 -13.97
C LEU A 336 -11.87 -4.34 -14.09
N LYS A 337 -12.09 -5.20 -13.09
CA LYS A 337 -11.74 -6.63 -13.18
C LYS A 337 -12.58 -7.34 -14.24
N THR A 338 -13.85 -7.01 -14.36
CA THR A 338 -14.74 -7.56 -15.39
C THR A 338 -14.22 -7.18 -16.77
N LEU A 339 -13.81 -5.92 -16.97
CA LEU A 339 -13.20 -5.44 -18.22
C LEU A 339 -11.86 -6.08 -18.58
N ALA A 340 -11.20 -6.80 -17.67
CA ALA A 340 -9.98 -7.56 -17.98
C ALA A 340 -10.25 -8.81 -18.82
N ALA A 341 -11.50 -9.26 -18.93
CA ALA A 341 -11.85 -10.48 -19.64
C ALA A 341 -11.81 -10.28 -21.18
N PRO A 342 -11.34 -11.27 -21.96
CA PRO A 342 -11.09 -11.11 -23.41
C PRO A 342 -12.30 -10.67 -24.24
N GLN A 343 -13.52 -11.02 -23.82
CA GLN A 343 -14.75 -10.61 -24.52
C GLN A 343 -14.96 -9.09 -24.54
N TYR A 344 -14.30 -8.34 -23.65
CA TYR A 344 -14.36 -6.88 -23.60
C TYR A 344 -13.17 -6.21 -24.32
N ALA A 345 -12.39 -6.95 -25.11
CA ALA A 345 -11.22 -6.38 -25.80
C ALA A 345 -11.54 -5.22 -26.75
N ASN A 346 -12.78 -5.14 -27.24
CA ASN A 346 -13.28 -4.06 -28.11
C ASN A 346 -14.06 -2.98 -27.35
N SER A 347 -14.03 -3.00 -26.02
CA SER A 347 -14.56 -1.90 -25.21
C SER A 347 -13.51 -0.79 -25.08
N SER A 348 -13.93 0.39 -24.64
CA SER A 348 -13.04 1.48 -24.23
C SER A 348 -13.48 2.06 -22.89
N TRP A 349 -12.56 2.74 -22.20
CA TRP A 349 -12.91 3.54 -21.04
C TRP A 349 -12.23 4.91 -21.05
N THR A 350 -12.93 5.89 -20.48
CA THR A 350 -12.39 7.22 -20.18
C THR A 350 -12.38 7.40 -18.67
N PHE A 351 -11.25 7.78 -18.08
CA PHE A 351 -11.12 8.08 -16.66
C PHE A 351 -10.67 9.53 -16.49
N THR A 352 -11.29 10.27 -15.57
CA THR A 352 -10.87 11.64 -15.27
C THR A 352 -10.67 11.85 -13.78
N ALA A 353 -9.62 12.61 -13.45
CA ALA A 353 -9.37 13.14 -12.12
C ALA A 353 -8.70 14.51 -12.24
N GLY A 354 -9.37 15.56 -11.74
CA GLY A 354 -8.85 16.93 -11.81
C GLY A 354 -7.47 17.10 -11.17
N TYR A 355 -7.26 16.45 -10.03
CA TYR A 355 -5.96 16.30 -9.40
C TYR A 355 -5.47 14.86 -9.60
N PHE A 356 -4.61 14.66 -10.59
CA PHE A 356 -4.22 13.31 -10.99
C PHE A 356 -3.29 12.64 -9.98
N ASN A 357 -3.91 11.91 -9.06
CA ASN A 357 -3.28 11.06 -8.06
C ASN A 357 -4.15 9.82 -7.76
N PRO A 358 -4.57 9.05 -8.79
CA PRO A 358 -5.38 7.86 -8.58
C PRO A 358 -4.64 6.86 -7.67
N ALA A 359 -5.39 6.13 -6.85
CA ALA A 359 -4.82 5.09 -6.01
C ALA A 359 -3.99 4.11 -6.88
N PRO A 360 -2.82 3.66 -6.41
CA PRO A 360 -1.97 2.73 -7.20
C PRO A 360 -2.71 1.45 -7.60
N SER A 361 -3.57 0.92 -6.73
CA SER A 361 -4.43 -0.23 -7.02
C SER A 361 -5.38 0.03 -8.19
N LEU A 362 -5.99 1.22 -8.24
CA LEU A 362 -6.87 1.63 -9.33
C LEU A 362 -6.10 1.80 -10.64
N THR A 363 -4.91 2.38 -10.60
CA THR A 363 -4.02 2.50 -11.77
C THR A 363 -3.67 1.13 -12.35
N LYS A 364 -3.35 0.15 -11.49
CA LYS A 364 -3.06 -1.24 -11.90
C LYS A 364 -4.28 -1.89 -12.56
N LEU A 365 -5.47 -1.68 -12.02
CA LEU A 365 -6.72 -2.21 -12.58
C LEU A 365 -7.05 -1.60 -13.95
N LEU A 366 -6.95 -0.28 -14.09
CA LEU A 366 -7.17 0.42 -15.37
C LEU A 366 -6.25 -0.11 -16.47
N LEU A 367 -4.95 -0.21 -16.19
CA LEU A 367 -3.95 -0.74 -17.14
C LEU A 367 -4.04 -2.26 -17.34
N GLY A 368 -4.79 -2.97 -16.50
CA GLY A 368 -5.02 -4.41 -16.58
C GLY A 368 -6.27 -4.82 -17.37
N THR A 369 -7.08 -3.86 -17.83
CA THR A 369 -8.26 -4.12 -18.65
C THR A 369 -7.89 -4.67 -20.04
N ALA A 370 -8.78 -5.44 -20.68
CA ALA A 370 -8.61 -5.88 -22.07
C ALA A 370 -8.96 -4.77 -23.08
N SER A 371 -9.64 -3.71 -22.61
CA SER A 371 -10.16 -2.57 -23.37
C SER A 371 -9.08 -1.84 -24.17
N ARG A 372 -9.49 -1.21 -25.29
CA ARG A 372 -8.63 -0.44 -26.20
C ARG A 372 -9.15 0.98 -26.35
N ASN A 373 -8.32 1.89 -26.86
CA ASN A 373 -8.63 3.31 -27.06
C ASN A 373 -9.05 4.02 -25.76
N ASN A 374 -8.39 3.69 -24.67
CA ASN A 374 -8.66 4.21 -23.35
C ASN A 374 -8.06 5.62 -23.19
N THR A 375 -8.73 6.48 -22.43
CA THR A 375 -8.30 7.87 -22.22
C THR A 375 -8.28 8.21 -20.74
N VAL A 376 -7.21 8.87 -20.30
CA VAL A 376 -7.16 9.54 -19.01
C VAL A 376 -7.15 11.06 -19.23
N ILE A 377 -8.00 11.80 -18.50
CA ILE A 377 -8.05 13.27 -18.55
C ILE A 377 -7.64 13.82 -17.18
N THR A 378 -6.71 14.77 -17.16
CA THR A 378 -6.29 15.50 -15.96
C THR A 378 -6.19 16.99 -16.24
N ALA A 379 -6.22 17.83 -15.20
CA ALA A 379 -5.86 19.23 -15.35
C ALA A 379 -4.39 19.36 -15.82
N SER A 380 -4.15 20.23 -16.80
CA SER A 380 -2.82 20.78 -17.05
C SER A 380 -2.34 21.56 -15.82
N PRO A 381 -1.02 21.69 -15.58
CA PRO A 381 -0.51 22.52 -14.49
C PRO A 381 -1.06 23.95 -14.52
N TYR A 382 -1.24 24.50 -15.72
CA TYR A 382 -1.77 25.85 -15.97
C TYR A 382 -3.28 25.99 -15.76
N ALA A 383 -4.02 24.88 -15.66
CA ALA A 383 -5.45 24.84 -15.36
C ALA A 383 -5.73 24.23 -13.97
N ASN A 384 -4.69 24.08 -13.16
CA ASN A 384 -4.79 23.58 -11.80
C ASN A 384 -5.12 24.72 -10.84
N GLY A 385 -6.12 24.55 -9.97
CA GLY A 385 -6.51 25.58 -8.99
C GLY A 385 -5.41 26.00 -8.00
N PHE A 386 -4.29 25.27 -7.91
CA PHE A 386 -3.13 25.63 -7.11
C PHE A 386 -2.02 26.36 -7.88
N TYR A 387 -2.18 26.57 -9.19
CA TYR A 387 -1.20 27.26 -10.03
C TYR A 387 -0.85 28.65 -9.47
N ASN A 388 0.45 28.91 -9.29
CA ASN A 388 1.00 30.13 -8.67
C ASN A 388 0.43 30.49 -7.29
N SER A 389 -0.20 29.54 -6.57
CA SER A 389 -0.66 29.80 -5.21
C SER A 389 0.53 30.08 -4.27
N LYS A 390 0.37 31.01 -3.32
CA LYS A 390 1.44 31.42 -2.42
C LYS A 390 1.83 30.26 -1.47
N GLY A 391 3.13 30.03 -1.31
CA GLY A 391 3.67 29.01 -0.39
C GLY A 391 3.71 27.60 -0.98
N VAL A 392 3.71 26.58 -0.12
CA VAL A 392 3.92 25.18 -0.51
C VAL A 392 2.85 24.64 -1.46
N SER A 393 1.62 25.15 -1.40
CA SER A 393 0.54 24.73 -2.30
C SER A 393 0.84 25.07 -3.76
N GLY A 394 1.63 26.11 -4.04
CA GLY A 394 2.01 26.52 -5.40
C GLY A 394 2.81 25.48 -6.16
N LEU A 395 3.32 24.48 -5.44
CA LEU A 395 4.17 23.42 -5.94
C LEU A 395 3.38 22.11 -6.22
N LEU A 396 2.10 22.05 -5.84
CA LEU A 396 1.19 20.92 -6.13
C LEU A 396 1.01 20.63 -7.63
N PRO A 397 0.89 21.63 -8.52
CA PRO A 397 0.80 21.37 -9.96
C PRO A 397 1.99 20.57 -10.51
N ASP A 398 3.20 20.85 -10.05
CA ASP A 398 4.39 20.11 -10.47
C ASP A 398 4.41 18.68 -9.92
N ALA A 399 3.91 18.47 -8.70
CA ALA A 399 3.75 17.14 -8.12
C ALA A 399 2.78 16.27 -8.94
N TYR A 400 1.63 16.83 -9.36
CA TYR A 400 0.70 16.15 -10.25
C TYR A 400 1.31 15.89 -11.64
N THR A 401 2.12 16.81 -12.15
CA THR A 401 2.90 16.61 -13.39
C THR A 401 3.83 15.40 -13.29
N LEU A 402 4.47 15.20 -12.13
CA LEU A 402 5.30 14.03 -11.90
C LEU A 402 4.49 12.73 -11.88
N LEU A 403 3.29 12.74 -11.28
CA LEU A 403 2.39 11.58 -11.25
C LEU A 403 1.85 11.25 -12.65
N ALA A 404 1.45 12.27 -13.41
CA ALA A 404 1.09 12.15 -14.82
C ALA A 404 2.23 11.52 -15.66
N ARG A 405 3.47 11.98 -15.46
CA ARG A 405 4.66 11.39 -16.11
C ARG A 405 4.83 9.92 -15.75
N ARG A 406 4.67 9.54 -14.47
CA ARG A 406 4.77 8.13 -14.03
C ARG A 406 3.69 7.27 -14.66
N PHE A 407 2.47 7.78 -14.79
CA PHE A 407 1.39 7.07 -15.47
C PHE A 407 1.69 6.83 -16.95
N VAL A 408 2.14 7.85 -17.69
CA VAL A 408 2.54 7.69 -19.10
C VAL A 408 3.69 6.68 -19.26
N GLN A 409 4.62 6.63 -18.30
CA GLN A 409 5.66 5.61 -18.26
C GLN A 409 5.10 4.21 -17.99
N ALA A 410 4.10 4.08 -17.10
CA ALA A 410 3.44 2.81 -16.82
C ALA A 410 2.66 2.29 -18.03
N VAL A 411 1.94 3.18 -18.74
CA VAL A 411 1.27 2.87 -20.01
C VAL A 411 2.28 2.32 -21.02
N ALA A 412 3.43 2.99 -21.20
CA ALA A 412 4.46 2.55 -22.15
C ALA A 412 5.09 1.18 -21.81
N ARG A 413 5.02 0.75 -20.54
CA ARG A 413 5.52 -0.57 -20.10
C ARG A 413 4.48 -1.66 -20.18
N SER A 414 3.19 -1.31 -20.14
CA SER A 414 2.14 -2.29 -20.39
C SER A 414 2.25 -2.73 -21.85
N ASN A 415 2.21 -4.04 -22.13
CA ASN A 415 2.24 -4.62 -23.49
C ASN A 415 0.99 -4.26 -24.33
N GLN A 416 0.25 -3.21 -23.96
CA GLN A 416 -0.85 -2.68 -24.72
C GLN A 416 -0.31 -1.64 -25.71
N ASN A 417 -0.02 -2.05 -26.95
CA ASN A 417 0.44 -1.19 -28.05
C ASN A 417 -0.39 0.11 -28.18
N GLY A 418 0.00 1.18 -27.49
CA GLY A 418 -0.59 2.53 -27.61
C GLY A 418 -2.09 2.64 -27.30
N SER A 419 -2.70 1.66 -26.61
CA SER A 419 -4.16 1.60 -26.44
C SER A 419 -4.70 2.66 -25.46
N THR A 420 -3.84 3.23 -24.61
CA THR A 420 -4.23 4.16 -23.54
C THR A 420 -3.46 5.46 -23.69
N VAL A 421 -4.16 6.59 -23.62
CA VAL A 421 -3.54 7.93 -23.71
C VAL A 421 -3.85 8.77 -22.47
N LEU A 422 -2.90 9.63 -22.09
CA LEU A 422 -3.13 10.68 -21.10
C LEU A 422 -3.34 12.01 -21.85
N LYS A 423 -4.38 12.75 -21.48
CA LYS A 423 -4.67 14.10 -21.96
C LYS A 423 -4.65 15.10 -20.81
N GLU A 424 -4.05 16.26 -21.07
CA GLU A 424 -4.08 17.41 -20.16
C GLU A 424 -5.08 18.45 -20.65
N TRP A 425 -6.03 18.80 -19.80
CA TRP A 425 -7.03 19.82 -20.03
C TRP A 425 -6.49 21.21 -19.73
N ARG A 426 -6.65 22.15 -20.66
CA ARG A 426 -6.27 23.56 -20.48
C ARG A 426 -7.12 24.52 -21.32
N ARG A 427 -7.87 25.39 -20.64
CA ARG A 427 -8.51 26.57 -21.24
C ARG A 427 -7.93 27.84 -20.61
N GLY A 428 -6.89 28.40 -21.21
CA GLY A 428 -6.13 29.54 -20.67
C GLY A 428 -5.17 29.16 -19.54
N THR A 429 -4.71 30.15 -18.77
CA THR A 429 -3.85 29.97 -17.60
C THR A 429 -4.49 30.59 -16.37
N VAL A 430 -4.50 29.89 -15.22
CA VAL A 430 -5.07 30.44 -13.99
C VAL A 430 -4.52 31.83 -13.68
N GLY A 431 -5.42 32.80 -13.51
CA GLY A 431 -5.09 34.21 -13.28
C GLY A 431 -5.27 35.11 -14.51
N GLU A 432 -5.39 34.54 -15.72
CA GLU A 432 -5.66 35.29 -16.94
C GLU A 432 -7.16 35.45 -17.22
N PRO A 433 -7.60 36.55 -17.86
CA PRO A 433 -8.99 36.72 -18.27
C PRO A 433 -9.47 35.58 -19.16
N GLY A 434 -10.66 35.03 -18.87
CA GLY A 434 -11.25 33.92 -19.63
C GLY A 434 -10.65 32.54 -19.34
N ALA A 435 -9.67 32.43 -18.43
CA ALA A 435 -9.09 31.16 -18.04
C ALA A 435 -9.98 30.36 -17.09
N TRP A 436 -9.97 29.04 -17.26
CA TRP A 436 -10.75 28.09 -16.46
C TRP A 436 -9.83 27.07 -15.79
N THR A 437 -10.29 26.53 -14.66
CA THR A 437 -9.65 25.40 -13.98
C THR A 437 -10.41 24.10 -14.23
N TYR A 438 -9.73 22.95 -14.11
CA TYR A 438 -10.33 21.64 -14.32
C TYR A 438 -10.36 20.80 -13.06
N HIS A 439 -11.52 20.22 -12.77
CA HIS A 439 -11.78 19.49 -11.53
C HIS A 439 -12.74 18.30 -11.69
N ALA A 440 -13.09 17.90 -12.93
CA ALA A 440 -13.97 16.77 -13.17
C ALA A 440 -13.37 15.43 -12.69
N LYS A 441 -14.24 14.56 -12.14
CA LYS A 441 -13.91 13.19 -11.73
C LYS A 441 -14.93 12.20 -12.26
N GLY A 442 -14.48 11.04 -12.72
CA GLY A 442 -15.39 10.04 -13.25
C GLY A 442 -14.74 8.91 -14.02
N LEU A 443 -15.57 7.93 -14.34
CA LEU A 443 -15.28 6.84 -15.26
C LEU A 443 -16.42 6.75 -16.28
N TRP A 444 -16.09 6.49 -17.53
CA TRP A 444 -17.03 6.08 -18.58
C TRP A 444 -16.50 4.79 -19.18
N VAL A 445 -17.38 3.84 -19.49
CA VAL A 445 -17.05 2.60 -20.19
C VAL A 445 -18.02 2.43 -21.35
N THR A 446 -17.47 2.32 -22.55
CA THR A 446 -18.21 1.98 -23.76
C THR A 446 -17.97 0.51 -24.04
N LEU A 447 -19.01 -0.33 -23.94
CA LEU A 447 -18.89 -1.76 -24.22
C LEU A 447 -18.77 -2.05 -25.73
N PRO A 448 -18.36 -3.28 -26.11
CA PRO A 448 -18.28 -3.64 -27.51
C PRO A 448 -19.64 -3.45 -28.22
N ASN A 449 -19.61 -2.82 -29.40
CA ASN A 449 -20.78 -2.49 -30.24
C ASN A 449 -21.72 -1.39 -29.71
N ASP A 450 -21.46 -0.80 -28.54
CA ASP A 450 -22.21 0.38 -28.10
C ASP A 450 -21.76 1.65 -28.83
N ILE A 451 -22.71 2.54 -29.11
CA ILE A 451 -22.46 3.85 -29.76
C ILE A 451 -21.89 4.91 -28.81
N GLY A 452 -21.91 4.64 -27.50
CA GLY A 452 -21.49 5.54 -26.43
C GLY A 452 -21.42 4.82 -25.08
N PRO A 453 -20.99 5.49 -24.00
CA PRO A 453 -20.81 4.85 -22.69
C PRO A 453 -22.10 4.23 -22.15
N SER A 454 -22.05 2.93 -21.85
CA SER A 454 -23.14 2.19 -21.18
C SER A 454 -22.93 2.07 -19.67
N ILE A 455 -21.73 2.41 -19.17
CA ILE A 455 -21.46 2.55 -17.74
C ILE A 455 -20.81 3.91 -17.48
N SER A 456 -21.27 4.64 -16.47
CA SER A 456 -20.61 5.87 -16.01
C SER A 456 -20.69 6.04 -14.50
N LEU A 457 -19.60 6.52 -13.89
CA LEU A 457 -19.54 6.83 -12.46
C LEU A 457 -19.44 8.34 -12.25
N VAL A 458 -20.38 8.94 -11.53
CA VAL A 458 -20.42 10.37 -11.19
C VAL A 458 -20.53 10.56 -9.68
N GLY A 459 -19.86 11.57 -9.12
CA GLY A 459 -19.94 11.85 -7.69
C GLY A 459 -18.76 12.64 -7.18
N SER A 460 -18.49 12.49 -5.90
CA SER A 460 -17.51 13.33 -5.19
C SER A 460 -16.09 12.79 -5.15
N SER A 461 -15.89 11.51 -5.41
CA SER A 461 -14.60 10.84 -5.23
C SER A 461 -13.50 11.39 -6.13
N ASN A 462 -12.34 11.63 -5.55
CA ASN A 462 -11.11 11.93 -6.29
C ASN A 462 -10.33 10.65 -6.66
N TYR A 463 -10.82 9.47 -6.24
CA TYR A 463 -10.20 8.16 -6.48
C TYR A 463 -8.77 8.02 -5.96
N THR A 464 -8.40 8.84 -4.97
CA THR A 464 -7.07 8.84 -4.36
C THR A 464 -7.02 7.85 -3.20
N LYS A 465 -5.81 7.53 -2.70
CA LYS A 465 -5.67 6.77 -1.43
C LYS A 465 -6.46 7.44 -0.30
N ARG A 466 -6.44 8.77 -0.24
CA ARG A 466 -7.17 9.59 0.74
C ARG A 466 -8.69 9.40 0.64
N SER A 467 -9.26 9.38 -0.58
CA SER A 467 -10.69 9.13 -0.77
C SER A 467 -11.10 7.78 -0.17
N TYR A 468 -10.26 6.74 -0.30
CA TYR A 468 -10.55 5.40 0.22
C TYR A 468 -10.16 5.14 1.67
N SER A 469 -9.59 6.11 2.39
CA SER A 469 -9.16 5.90 3.78
C SER A 469 -9.60 6.99 4.74
N LEU A 470 -9.78 8.22 4.25
CA LEU A 470 -9.90 9.41 5.08
C LEU A 470 -11.08 10.30 4.73
N ASP A 471 -11.73 10.22 3.58
CA ASP A 471 -12.85 11.12 3.25
C ASP A 471 -14.19 10.38 3.23
N LEU A 472 -15.29 11.12 3.45
CA LEU A 472 -16.64 10.61 3.22
C LEU A 472 -17.06 10.98 1.80
N GLU A 473 -17.20 10.00 0.91
CA GLU A 473 -17.56 10.18 -0.50
C GLU A 473 -18.90 9.50 -0.81
N ALA A 474 -19.64 10.07 -1.76
CA ALA A 474 -20.88 9.51 -2.28
C ALA A 474 -20.94 9.68 -3.79
N ASN A 475 -21.32 8.62 -4.50
CA ASN A 475 -21.32 8.55 -5.95
C ASN A 475 -22.50 7.73 -6.47
N ALA A 476 -22.79 7.84 -7.77
CA ALA A 476 -23.74 7.01 -8.49
C ALA A 476 -23.03 6.35 -9.68
N LEU A 477 -23.08 5.01 -9.72
CA LEU A 477 -22.67 4.22 -10.87
C LEU A 477 -23.90 3.91 -11.72
N ILE A 478 -23.94 4.50 -12.91
CA ILE A 478 -25.01 4.37 -13.88
C ILE A 478 -24.66 3.22 -14.82
N VAL A 479 -25.60 2.30 -15.04
CA VAL A 479 -25.53 1.23 -16.03
C VAL A 479 -26.78 1.32 -16.91
N THR A 480 -26.62 1.54 -18.21
CA THR A 480 -27.76 1.89 -19.08
C THR A 480 -27.77 1.16 -20.42
N ASN A 481 -28.98 0.76 -20.83
CA ASN A 481 -29.33 0.37 -22.19
C ASN A 481 -30.04 1.49 -22.97
N ASN A 482 -30.30 2.65 -22.35
CA ASN A 482 -30.96 3.77 -22.99
C ASN A 482 -30.02 4.44 -24.00
N GLU A 483 -30.32 4.32 -25.29
CA GLU A 483 -29.50 4.90 -26.37
C GLU A 483 -29.40 6.42 -26.29
N GLY A 484 -30.45 7.11 -25.83
CA GLY A 484 -30.42 8.56 -25.61
C GLY A 484 -29.45 8.97 -24.51
N LEU A 485 -29.41 8.23 -23.40
CA LEU A 485 -28.48 8.48 -22.31
C LEU A 485 -27.04 8.12 -22.71
N LYS A 486 -26.81 6.99 -23.41
CA LYS A 486 -25.49 6.64 -23.96
C LYS A 486 -24.93 7.76 -24.83
N LYS A 487 -25.77 8.36 -25.68
CA LYS A 487 -25.39 9.51 -26.51
C LYS A 487 -25.03 10.73 -25.66
N ARG A 488 -25.83 11.09 -24.65
CA ARG A 488 -25.53 12.23 -23.77
C ARG A 488 -24.26 12.01 -22.94
N LEU A 489 -24.01 10.78 -22.47
CA LEU A 489 -22.77 10.41 -21.78
C LEU A 489 -21.55 10.49 -22.70
N ASP A 490 -21.73 10.15 -23.98
CA ASP A 490 -20.70 10.28 -25.00
C ASP A 490 -20.40 11.75 -25.32
N GLU A 491 -21.43 12.58 -25.47
CA GLU A 491 -21.30 14.04 -25.59
C GLU A 491 -20.55 14.61 -24.38
N GLU A 492 -20.86 14.12 -23.17
CA GLU A 492 -20.19 14.54 -21.93
C GLU A 492 -18.68 14.31 -21.96
N GLN A 493 -18.25 13.07 -22.22
CA GLN A 493 -16.81 12.78 -22.28
C GLN A 493 -16.12 13.50 -23.43
N ARG A 494 -16.82 13.83 -24.53
CA ARG A 494 -16.26 14.57 -25.67
C ARG A 494 -16.03 16.03 -25.33
N TRP A 495 -17.01 16.74 -24.78
CA TRP A 495 -16.82 18.16 -24.44
C TRP A 495 -15.81 18.34 -23.30
N LEU A 496 -15.66 17.36 -22.41
CA LEU A 496 -14.59 17.36 -21.40
C LEU A 496 -13.20 17.20 -22.03
N GLN A 497 -13.11 16.84 -23.31
CA GLN A 497 -11.87 16.74 -24.07
C GLN A 497 -11.65 17.90 -25.05
N ASP A 498 -12.60 18.82 -25.23
CA ASP A 498 -12.49 19.95 -26.18
C ASP A 498 -11.22 20.80 -25.95
N TYR A 499 -10.81 20.91 -24.69
CA TYR A 499 -9.58 21.62 -24.28
C TYR A 499 -8.47 20.67 -23.81
N ALA A 500 -8.57 19.38 -24.13
CA ALA A 500 -7.62 18.37 -23.66
C ALA A 500 -6.68 17.89 -24.77
N THR A 501 -5.38 18.06 -24.55
CA THR A 501 -4.33 17.66 -25.50
C THR A 501 -3.62 16.41 -25.02
N VAL A 502 -3.32 15.47 -25.93
CA VAL A 502 -2.53 14.28 -25.62
C VAL A 502 -1.14 14.68 -25.14
N VAL A 503 -0.67 14.03 -24.08
CA VAL A 503 0.68 14.23 -23.53
C VAL A 503 1.46 12.93 -23.67
N THR A 504 2.63 13.05 -24.29
CA THR A 504 3.55 11.94 -24.56
C THR A 504 4.76 11.98 -23.63
N ARG A 505 5.62 10.97 -23.72
CA ARG A 505 6.91 10.95 -22.99
C ARG A 505 7.79 12.13 -23.38
N ASP A 506 7.76 12.56 -24.64
CA ASP A 506 8.59 13.64 -25.17
C ASP A 506 8.14 15.01 -24.66
N ASP A 507 6.83 15.19 -24.42
CA ASP A 507 6.30 16.42 -23.83
C ASP A 507 6.82 16.64 -22.41
N PHE A 508 7.05 15.57 -21.64
CA PHE A 508 7.69 15.66 -20.32
C PHE A 508 9.22 15.87 -20.37
N ALA A 509 9.84 15.75 -21.55
CA ALA A 509 11.29 15.95 -21.73
C ALA A 509 11.65 17.42 -22.07
N ARG A 510 10.68 18.23 -22.53
CA ARG A 510 10.83 19.66 -22.87
C ARG A 510 11.24 20.49 -21.64
N THR A 511 12.09 21.49 -21.84
CA THR A 511 12.70 22.30 -20.77
C THR A 511 11.67 23.02 -19.87
N GLU A 512 10.57 23.50 -20.47
CA GLU A 512 9.44 24.15 -19.80
C GLU A 512 8.54 23.18 -18.99
N ARG A 513 8.73 21.87 -19.20
CA ARG A 513 8.02 20.76 -18.55
C ARG A 513 8.94 19.92 -17.66
N ARG A 514 10.26 20.22 -17.66
CA ARG A 514 11.22 19.64 -16.73
C ARG A 514 10.93 20.19 -15.34
N VAL A 515 10.39 19.31 -14.51
CA VAL A 515 10.23 19.51 -13.07
C VAL A 515 11.58 19.96 -12.49
N GLY A 516 11.74 21.26 -12.22
CA GLY A 516 12.99 21.82 -11.70
C GLY A 516 13.31 21.28 -10.31
N PHE A 517 14.55 21.44 -9.82
CA PHE A 517 14.92 21.02 -8.46
C PHE A 517 14.02 21.62 -7.36
N LYS A 518 13.43 22.80 -7.61
CA LYS A 518 12.43 23.44 -6.73
C LYS A 518 11.07 22.73 -6.71
N ALA A 519 10.74 21.94 -7.72
CA ALA A 519 9.56 21.08 -7.75
C ALA A 519 9.79 19.68 -7.10
N PHE A 520 11.00 19.43 -6.58
CA PHE A 520 11.25 18.43 -5.54
C PHE A 520 11.09 19.01 -4.12
N VAL A 521 11.06 20.33 -3.97
CA VAL A 521 10.73 21.00 -2.70
C VAL A 521 9.26 20.82 -2.28
N PRO A 522 8.20 20.73 -3.12
CA PRO A 522 6.91 20.18 -2.68
C PRO A 522 7.00 18.72 -2.32
N PHE A 523 7.91 17.91 -2.87
CA PHE A 523 8.05 16.58 -2.33
C PHE A 523 8.60 16.66 -0.90
N ALA A 524 9.54 17.58 -0.61
CA ALA A 524 10.00 17.86 0.76
C ALA A 524 8.99 18.64 1.64
N ALA A 525 8.08 19.42 1.04
CA ALA A 525 7.17 20.35 1.72
C ALA A 525 5.70 19.88 1.75
N MET A 526 5.26 19.06 0.80
CA MET A 526 4.18 18.07 0.98
C MET A 526 4.68 16.98 1.91
N ASN A 527 5.95 16.57 1.90
CA ASN A 527 6.49 15.82 3.03
C ASN A 527 6.53 16.66 4.31
N PHE A 528 6.55 18.00 4.28
CA PHE A 528 6.50 18.84 5.50
C PHE A 528 5.06 19.08 5.99
N LEU A 529 4.08 19.15 5.08
CA LEU A 529 2.65 19.19 5.38
C LEU A 529 2.14 17.79 5.76
N ASP A 530 2.55 16.73 5.07
CA ASP A 530 2.43 15.34 5.53
C ASP A 530 3.18 15.19 6.85
N ARG A 531 4.39 15.74 7.08
CA ARG A 531 5.08 15.61 8.37
C ARG A 531 4.43 16.37 9.51
N ILE A 532 3.80 17.52 9.30
CA ILE A 532 2.99 18.17 10.36
C ILE A 532 1.66 17.41 10.56
N LEU A 533 1.12 16.77 9.52
CA LEU A 533 0.01 15.81 9.62
C LEU A 533 0.42 14.47 10.27
N THR A 534 1.68 14.07 10.16
CA THR A 534 2.22 12.81 10.71
C THR A 534 2.66 12.99 12.18
N LEU A 535 2.98 14.22 12.61
CA LEU A 535 3.35 14.52 14.00
C LEU A 535 2.18 14.50 14.98
N GLY A 536 0.93 14.50 14.51
CA GLY A 536 -0.22 14.20 15.36
C GLY A 536 -0.64 12.73 15.32
N LEU A 537 -0.31 11.98 14.27
CA LEU A 537 -0.99 10.74 13.85
C LEU A 537 -0.30 9.48 14.38
N ALA A 538 0.66 9.67 15.30
CA ALA A 538 1.46 8.62 15.91
C ALA A 538 0.70 7.66 16.85
N LEU A 539 -0.62 7.75 16.99
CA LEU A 539 -1.41 6.66 17.57
C LEU A 539 -2.67 6.41 16.73
N LEU A 540 -2.72 5.20 16.16
CA LEU A 540 -3.86 4.43 15.66
C LEU A 540 -4.29 4.63 14.18
N GLN A 541 -3.56 4.02 13.24
CA GLN A 541 -4.06 2.94 12.35
C GLN A 541 -2.96 2.54 11.34
N GLY A 542 -2.66 1.22 11.28
CA GLY A 542 -1.52 0.65 10.58
C GLY A 542 -1.53 0.89 9.08
N THR A 543 -0.48 1.53 8.60
CA THR A 543 0.06 1.27 7.26
C THR A 543 0.36 -0.22 7.19
N SER A 544 -0.30 -0.97 6.29
CA SER A 544 0.24 -2.28 5.92
C SER A 544 1.64 -2.02 5.37
N ALA A 545 2.66 -2.49 6.09
CA ALA A 545 4.01 -2.55 5.59
C ALA A 545 4.00 -3.37 4.31
N THR A 546 4.83 -3.00 3.34
CA THR A 546 5.13 -3.89 2.23
C THR A 546 6.43 -4.58 2.60
N ILE A 547 6.33 -5.71 3.31
CA ILE A 547 7.45 -6.62 3.52
C ILE A 547 7.89 -7.07 2.11
N TYR A 548 9.05 -6.62 1.66
CA TYR A 548 9.57 -6.91 0.32
C TYR A 548 10.38 -8.20 0.31
N TYR A 549 10.97 -8.56 1.46
CA TYR A 549 11.87 -9.69 1.62
C TYR A 549 11.46 -10.51 2.84
N ALA A 550 11.14 -11.77 2.65
CA ALA A 550 10.76 -12.68 3.72
C ALA A 550 11.43 -14.02 3.49
N GLY A 551 11.97 -14.63 4.54
CA GLY A 551 12.51 -15.97 4.46
C GLY A 551 13.21 -16.46 5.70
N VAL A 552 14.35 -17.12 5.52
CA VAL A 552 15.01 -17.92 6.57
C VAL A 552 16.52 -17.70 6.58
N ALA A 553 17.14 -17.76 7.75
CA ALA A 553 18.58 -17.82 7.87
C ALA A 553 19.09 -19.24 7.55
N GLU A 554 20.16 -19.31 6.77
CA GLU A 554 20.93 -20.50 6.46
C GLU A 554 22.22 -20.47 7.29
N SER A 555 22.14 -21.11 8.45
CA SER A 555 23.25 -21.29 9.38
C SER A 555 24.05 -22.55 9.01
N SER A 556 25.20 -22.73 9.66
CA SER A 556 26.22 -23.76 9.52
C SER A 556 27.49 -23.34 8.81
N GLY A 557 27.51 -22.24 8.05
CA GLY A 557 28.73 -21.70 7.43
C GLY A 557 29.73 -21.14 8.45
N GLU A 558 29.25 -20.88 9.65
CA GLU A 558 29.94 -20.41 10.85
C GLU A 558 30.26 -21.52 11.86
N PHE A 559 29.71 -22.72 11.69
CA PHE A 559 29.88 -23.83 12.64
C PHE A 559 31.29 -24.41 12.66
N GLY A 560 31.56 -25.26 13.65
CA GLY A 560 32.73 -26.13 13.66
C GLY A 560 34.02 -25.45 14.14
N VAL A 561 33.90 -24.35 14.88
CA VAL A 561 35.03 -23.58 15.44
C VAL A 561 35.09 -23.55 16.96
N TRP A 562 34.10 -24.13 17.64
CA TRP A 562 34.03 -24.14 19.11
C TRP A 562 35.10 -25.06 19.74
N SER A 563 35.68 -24.62 20.85
CA SER A 563 36.67 -25.38 21.63
C SER A 563 36.23 -25.52 23.09
N ALA A 564 36.06 -26.76 23.57
CA ALA A 564 35.74 -27.05 24.98
C ALA A 564 36.77 -26.54 25.99
N THR A 565 38.02 -26.37 25.54
CA THR A 565 39.14 -25.89 26.35
C THR A 565 39.60 -24.49 25.94
N SER A 566 38.81 -23.78 25.12
CA SER A 566 39.16 -22.46 24.55
C SER A 566 40.54 -22.43 23.86
N THR A 567 40.93 -23.55 23.24
CA THR A 567 42.18 -23.61 22.47
C THR A 567 42.02 -22.75 21.22
N LYS A 568 42.82 -21.69 21.11
CA LYS A 568 42.80 -20.74 19.98
C LYS A 568 42.93 -21.47 18.64
N GLY A 569 42.06 -21.11 17.69
CA GLY A 569 42.07 -21.67 16.34
C GLY A 569 41.58 -23.12 16.21
N THR A 570 40.97 -23.70 17.26
CA THR A 570 40.32 -25.01 17.13
C THR A 570 39.26 -24.94 16.03
N GLY A 571 39.33 -25.85 15.06
CA GLY A 571 38.31 -25.93 14.01
C GLY A 571 38.44 -24.92 12.85
N LEU A 572 39.48 -24.06 12.82
CA LEU A 572 39.81 -23.25 11.64
C LEU A 572 40.82 -23.96 10.71
N PRO A 573 40.65 -23.90 9.37
CA PRO A 573 39.46 -23.38 8.67
C PRO A 573 38.26 -24.33 8.74
N GLY A 574 38.45 -25.56 9.24
CA GLY A 574 37.45 -26.64 9.16
C GLY A 574 37.39 -27.23 7.75
N ARG A 575 36.68 -28.34 7.59
CA ARG A 575 36.49 -29.03 6.31
C ARG A 575 35.09 -28.72 5.77
N PHE A 576 35.04 -28.09 4.61
CA PHE A 576 33.78 -27.85 3.91
C PHE A 576 33.08 -29.17 3.58
N GLY A 577 31.77 -29.25 3.82
CA GLY A 577 30.96 -30.45 3.65
C GLY A 577 31.12 -31.49 4.76
N VAL A 578 31.90 -31.21 5.81
CA VAL A 578 32.03 -32.10 6.99
C VAL A 578 31.85 -31.35 8.29
N ASP A 579 32.59 -30.26 8.49
CA ASP A 579 32.54 -29.46 9.73
C ASP A 579 31.64 -28.22 9.57
N TYR A 580 31.46 -27.74 8.33
CA TYR A 580 30.54 -26.67 7.96
C TYR A 580 30.06 -26.82 6.51
N ALA A 581 28.91 -26.23 6.19
CA ALA A 581 28.40 -26.02 4.83
C ALA A 581 27.57 -24.72 4.83
N PHE A 582 27.18 -24.20 3.66
CA PHE A 582 26.42 -22.94 3.62
C PHE A 582 24.92 -23.14 3.47
N ILE A 583 24.50 -24.03 2.56
CA ILE A 583 23.09 -24.28 2.25
C ILE A 583 22.88 -25.74 1.87
N ASN A 584 21.64 -26.18 1.95
CA ASN A 584 21.15 -27.37 1.26
C ASN A 584 20.27 -26.96 0.08
N ASN A 585 20.74 -27.23 -1.14
CA ASN A 585 20.02 -26.84 -2.35
C ASN A 585 18.57 -27.34 -2.40
N ALA A 586 18.31 -28.58 -1.97
CA ALA A 586 16.97 -29.14 -1.97
C ALA A 586 16.05 -28.46 -0.93
N ALA A 587 16.61 -28.03 0.20
CA ALA A 587 15.87 -27.26 1.19
C ALA A 587 15.53 -25.87 0.65
N VAL A 588 16.50 -25.19 0.03
CA VAL A 588 16.28 -23.89 -0.65
C VAL A 588 15.22 -24.02 -1.74
N ASP A 589 15.23 -25.10 -2.53
CA ASP A 589 14.18 -25.39 -3.51
C ASP A 589 12.79 -25.46 -2.87
N VAL A 590 12.63 -26.17 -1.75
CA VAL A 590 11.35 -26.25 -1.03
C VAL A 590 10.92 -24.88 -0.50
N MET A 591 11.83 -24.14 0.12
CA MET A 591 11.55 -22.81 0.67
C MET A 591 11.07 -21.84 -0.43
N VAL A 592 11.76 -21.78 -1.57
CA VAL A 592 11.37 -20.90 -2.69
C VAL A 592 10.12 -21.42 -3.41
N ASP A 593 10.11 -22.68 -3.83
CA ASP A 593 9.11 -23.19 -4.76
C ASP A 593 7.80 -23.55 -4.06
N GLN A 594 7.85 -23.96 -2.79
CA GLN A 594 6.68 -24.38 -2.03
C GLN A 594 6.28 -23.34 -0.97
N ASN A 595 7.25 -22.85 -0.17
CA ASN A 595 6.94 -21.86 0.87
C ASN A 595 6.90 -20.42 0.37
N LYS A 596 7.32 -20.17 -0.88
CA LYS A 596 7.23 -18.87 -1.57
C LYS A 596 8.02 -17.76 -0.90
N VAL A 597 9.10 -18.09 -0.20
CA VAL A 597 10.02 -17.10 0.38
C VAL A 597 11.05 -16.64 -0.65
N ASN A 598 11.50 -15.40 -0.54
CA ASN A 598 12.43 -14.78 -1.50
C ASN A 598 13.75 -14.32 -0.86
N LEU A 599 14.00 -14.60 0.41
CA LEU A 599 15.18 -14.11 1.13
C LEU A 599 15.87 -15.22 1.92
N PHE A 600 17.20 -15.27 1.83
CA PHE A 600 18.05 -16.16 2.63
C PHE A 600 19.17 -15.36 3.28
N ARG A 601 19.45 -15.58 4.57
CA ARG A 601 20.59 -14.97 5.27
C ARG A 601 21.68 -16.01 5.49
N VAL A 602 22.81 -15.89 4.81
CA VAL A 602 23.84 -16.94 4.79
C VAL A 602 25.02 -16.53 5.68
N ALA A 603 25.14 -17.22 6.82
CA ALA A 603 26.19 -16.98 7.80
C ALA A 603 27.55 -17.54 7.32
N PHE A 604 28.63 -16.79 7.53
CA PHE A 604 30.00 -17.23 7.28
C PHE A 604 30.99 -16.59 8.25
N LEU A 605 32.17 -17.18 8.42
CA LEU A 605 33.23 -16.60 9.26
C LEU A 605 34.24 -15.79 8.45
N LEU A 606 34.56 -14.59 8.95
CA LEU A 606 35.65 -13.77 8.46
C LEU A 606 36.96 -14.54 8.44
N GLU A 607 37.27 -15.37 9.43
CA GLU A 607 38.52 -16.14 9.52
C GLU A 607 38.66 -17.22 8.45
N ARG A 608 37.56 -17.68 7.87
CA ARG A 608 37.60 -18.62 6.75
C ARG A 608 37.80 -17.88 5.43
N MET A 609 37.18 -16.71 5.29
CA MET A 609 37.32 -15.84 4.13
C MET A 609 38.72 -15.19 4.09
N CYS A 610 39.16 -14.62 5.21
CA CYS A 610 40.49 -14.08 5.48
C CYS A 610 41.12 -14.90 6.61
N PRO A 611 41.96 -15.91 6.30
CA PRO A 611 42.73 -16.61 7.33
C PRO A 611 43.50 -15.65 8.25
N PRO A 612 43.63 -15.94 9.56
CA PRO A 612 44.43 -15.12 10.47
C PRO A 612 45.87 -14.87 10.01
N SER A 613 46.45 -15.81 9.24
CA SER A 613 47.77 -15.66 8.63
C SER A 613 47.85 -14.62 7.50
N TYR A 614 46.72 -14.24 6.90
CA TYR A 614 46.62 -13.15 5.92
C TYR A 614 46.31 -11.82 6.61
N GLY A 615 45.57 -11.87 7.72
CA GLY A 615 44.92 -10.72 8.33
C GLY A 615 43.63 -10.35 7.60
N LEU A 616 42.76 -9.60 8.27
CA LEU A 616 41.55 -9.07 7.67
C LEU A 616 41.91 -8.03 6.59
N GLY A 617 41.28 -8.11 5.43
CA GLY A 617 41.55 -7.18 4.31
C GLY A 617 41.13 -7.75 2.97
N ALA A 618 41.67 -7.20 1.87
CA ALA A 618 41.30 -7.57 0.51
C ALA A 618 41.87 -8.92 -0.01
N ARG A 619 42.61 -9.68 0.81
CA ARG A 619 43.14 -10.99 0.41
C ARG A 619 42.27 -12.10 0.97
N PHE A 620 41.56 -12.82 0.09
CA PHE A 620 40.70 -13.93 0.47
C PHE A 620 41.38 -15.29 0.27
N ASN A 621 40.89 -16.29 1.00
CA ASN A 621 41.09 -17.69 0.67
C ASN A 621 40.13 -18.04 -0.49
N GLU A 622 40.67 -18.10 -1.70
CA GLU A 622 39.87 -18.27 -2.92
C GLU A 622 39.04 -19.57 -2.91
N THR A 623 39.57 -20.66 -2.37
CA THR A 623 38.81 -21.92 -2.25
C THR A 623 37.56 -21.74 -1.37
N HIS A 624 37.71 -21.06 -0.24
CA HIS A 624 36.58 -20.80 0.66
C HIS A 624 35.60 -19.80 0.04
N PHE A 625 36.10 -18.74 -0.61
CA PHE A 625 35.29 -17.80 -1.34
C PHE A 625 34.46 -18.49 -2.43
N ASP A 626 35.03 -19.44 -3.17
CA ASP A 626 34.32 -20.19 -4.21
C ASP A 626 33.18 -21.04 -3.63
N TYR A 627 33.38 -21.69 -2.48
CA TYR A 627 32.30 -22.40 -1.78
C TYR A 627 31.17 -21.47 -1.36
N PHE A 628 31.51 -20.31 -0.80
CA PHE A 628 30.52 -19.31 -0.39
C PHE A 628 29.78 -18.76 -1.61
N LYS A 629 30.52 -18.35 -2.65
CA LYS A 629 29.95 -17.84 -3.89
C LYS A 629 29.02 -18.84 -4.56
N GLN A 630 29.35 -20.13 -4.55
CA GLN A 630 28.48 -21.16 -5.11
C GLN A 630 27.11 -21.20 -4.41
N ALA A 631 27.09 -21.10 -3.08
CA ALA A 631 25.84 -21.04 -2.32
C ALA A 631 25.04 -19.77 -2.63
N ILE A 632 25.71 -18.61 -2.66
CA ILE A 632 25.08 -17.32 -3.01
C ILE A 632 24.54 -17.34 -4.43
N ASP A 633 25.28 -17.83 -5.42
CA ASP A 633 24.85 -17.93 -6.81
C ASP A 633 23.68 -18.92 -6.97
N TYR A 634 23.62 -19.99 -6.19
CA TYR A 634 22.48 -20.89 -6.21
C TYR A 634 21.20 -20.14 -5.79
N ILE A 635 21.24 -19.41 -4.68
CA ILE A 635 20.10 -18.59 -4.23
C ILE A 635 19.76 -17.50 -5.27
N THR A 636 20.77 -16.72 -5.67
CA THR A 636 20.57 -15.46 -6.41
C THR A 636 20.42 -15.61 -7.91
N ILE A 637 21.09 -16.58 -8.52
CA ILE A 637 21.09 -16.81 -9.97
C ILE A 637 20.19 -17.98 -10.34
N THR A 638 20.29 -19.10 -9.61
CA THR A 638 19.49 -20.30 -9.92
C THR A 638 18.05 -20.13 -9.45
N LYS A 639 17.85 -19.74 -8.18
CA LYS A 639 16.51 -19.55 -7.60
C LYS A 639 15.96 -18.14 -7.74
N LYS A 640 16.79 -17.17 -8.12
CA LYS A 640 16.42 -15.75 -8.28
C LYS A 640 15.86 -15.12 -7.00
N ALA A 641 16.19 -15.69 -5.85
CA ALA A 641 15.91 -15.13 -4.54
C ALA A 641 17.04 -14.18 -4.10
N TYR A 642 16.86 -13.49 -2.99
CA TYR A 642 17.84 -12.58 -2.41
C TYR A 642 18.69 -13.29 -1.35
N ALA A 643 19.96 -12.90 -1.25
CA ALA A 643 20.87 -13.44 -0.26
C ALA A 643 21.54 -12.32 0.56
N ILE A 644 21.38 -12.36 1.88
CA ILE A 644 22.16 -11.54 2.82
C ILE A 644 23.48 -12.27 3.06
N LEU A 645 24.60 -11.59 2.82
CA LEU A 645 25.92 -12.05 3.21
C LEU A 645 26.14 -11.63 4.65
N ASP A 646 26.25 -12.59 5.57
CA ASP A 646 26.39 -12.33 7.00
C ASP A 646 27.75 -12.80 7.53
N PRO A 647 28.73 -11.90 7.74
CA PRO A 647 29.91 -12.20 8.52
C PRO A 647 29.51 -12.38 9.98
N HIS A 648 29.45 -13.63 10.42
CA HIS A 648 28.88 -14.04 11.70
C HIS A 648 29.91 -13.94 12.83
N ASN A 649 30.37 -12.72 13.11
CA ASN A 649 31.64 -12.46 13.78
C ASN A 649 31.58 -11.49 14.97
N TYR A 650 30.43 -10.94 15.35
CA TYR A 650 30.28 -10.15 16.60
C TYR A 650 31.17 -8.90 16.67
N MET A 651 31.52 -8.34 15.51
CA MET A 651 32.53 -7.29 15.32
C MET A 651 33.92 -7.66 15.90
N ARG A 652 34.22 -8.96 15.92
CA ARG A 652 35.48 -9.55 16.37
C ARG A 652 36.10 -10.39 15.25
N TYR A 653 37.42 -10.49 15.29
CA TYR A 653 38.19 -11.27 14.33
C TYR A 653 39.40 -11.89 15.02
N ASN A 654 39.98 -12.94 14.42
CA ASN A 654 41.26 -13.60 14.71
C ASN A 654 41.16 -14.85 15.61
N ASP A 655 40.08 -15.04 16.34
CA ASP A 655 39.91 -16.17 17.26
C ASP A 655 38.41 -16.47 17.51
N PRO A 656 37.84 -17.44 16.78
CA PRO A 656 36.45 -17.82 16.96
C PRO A 656 36.25 -18.98 17.97
N SER A 657 37.28 -19.36 18.73
CA SER A 657 37.26 -20.59 19.56
C SER A 657 36.25 -20.60 20.71
N SER A 658 35.73 -19.44 21.09
CA SER A 658 34.71 -19.26 22.13
C SER A 658 33.79 -18.06 21.81
N GLN A 659 33.35 -17.97 20.55
CA GLN A 659 32.32 -17.00 20.16
C GLN A 659 31.06 -17.16 21.04
N PRO A 660 30.37 -16.05 21.36
CA PRO A 660 30.60 -14.71 20.83
C PRO A 660 31.69 -13.87 21.53
N PHE A 661 32.29 -14.37 22.61
CA PHE A 661 33.18 -13.57 23.48
C PHE A 661 34.67 -13.66 23.15
N SER A 662 35.09 -14.50 22.19
CA SER A 662 36.48 -14.63 21.76
C SER A 662 36.81 -13.77 20.54
N GLY A 663 38.10 -13.52 20.34
CA GLY A 663 38.59 -12.69 19.25
C GLY A 663 38.69 -11.21 19.64
N SER A 664 39.45 -10.47 18.85
CA SER A 664 39.73 -9.07 19.11
C SER A 664 38.67 -8.18 18.46
N VAL A 665 38.15 -7.21 19.23
CA VAL A 665 37.22 -6.19 18.71
C VAL A 665 37.89 -5.40 17.59
N ILE A 666 37.28 -5.40 16.41
CA ILE A 666 37.81 -4.72 15.23
C ILE A 666 37.89 -3.21 15.51
N GLY A 667 39.06 -2.62 15.25
CA GLY A 667 39.36 -1.21 15.44
C GLY A 667 39.80 -0.86 16.87
N ASN A 668 39.84 -1.82 17.80
CA ASN A 668 40.34 -1.57 19.15
C ASN A 668 41.87 -1.36 19.15
N THR A 669 42.32 -0.11 19.17
CA THR A 669 43.75 0.23 19.13
C THR A 669 44.53 -0.13 20.39
N THR A 670 43.86 -0.53 21.49
CA THR A 670 44.57 -0.98 22.71
C THR A 670 44.94 -2.46 22.67
N ASP A 671 44.32 -3.23 21.76
CA ASP A 671 44.65 -4.64 21.53
C ASP A 671 45.55 -4.75 20.30
N PRO A 672 46.85 -5.10 20.45
CA PRO A 672 47.78 -5.20 19.33
C PRO A 672 47.45 -6.32 18.35
N THR A 673 46.52 -7.22 18.70
CA THR A 673 46.07 -8.32 17.84
C THR A 673 44.77 -8.00 17.10
N ALA A 674 44.14 -6.86 17.38
CA ALA A 674 42.93 -6.41 16.70
C ALA A 674 43.20 -6.02 15.24
N ALA A 675 42.30 -6.43 14.35
CA ALA A 675 42.25 -5.86 13.02
C ALA A 675 41.83 -4.39 13.08
N THR A 676 42.31 -3.55 12.17
CA THR A 676 41.99 -2.12 12.12
C THR A 676 40.66 -1.84 11.42
N VAL A 677 40.15 -0.61 11.61
CA VAL A 677 39.00 -0.08 10.84
C VAL A 677 39.25 -0.16 9.33
N ASP A 678 40.47 0.20 8.89
CA ASP A 678 40.85 0.18 7.48
C ASP A 678 40.93 -1.24 6.91
N GLN A 679 41.36 -2.21 7.72
CA GLN A 679 41.36 -3.63 7.33
C GLN A 679 39.94 -4.15 7.12
N PHE A 680 39.01 -3.79 8.01
CA PHE A 680 37.59 -4.12 7.84
C PHE A 680 36.97 -3.43 6.62
N ALA A 681 37.31 -2.17 6.38
CA ALA A 681 36.91 -1.46 5.16
C ALA A 681 37.50 -2.13 3.90
N SER A 682 38.76 -2.55 3.93
CA SER A 682 39.43 -3.24 2.82
C SER A 682 38.77 -4.59 2.51
N PHE A 683 38.41 -5.36 3.54
CA PHE A 683 37.62 -6.58 3.39
C PHE A 683 36.29 -6.32 2.67
N TRP A 684 35.51 -5.36 3.17
CA TRP A 684 34.21 -5.04 2.60
C TRP A 684 34.28 -4.49 1.17
N GLY A 685 35.30 -3.68 0.87
CA GLY A 685 35.54 -3.18 -0.48
C GLY A 685 35.81 -4.31 -1.46
N GLU A 686 36.61 -5.31 -1.07
CA GLU A 686 36.90 -6.47 -1.92
C GLU A 686 35.68 -7.40 -2.08
N LEU A 687 34.98 -7.73 -0.99
CA LEU A 687 33.80 -8.59 -1.06
C LEU A 687 32.71 -7.94 -1.93
N ALA A 688 32.46 -6.65 -1.72
CA ALA A 688 31.49 -5.90 -2.51
C ALA A 688 31.88 -5.83 -4.00
N ARG A 689 33.16 -5.59 -4.31
CA ARG A 689 33.66 -5.59 -5.70
C ARG A 689 33.36 -6.91 -6.41
N ARG A 690 33.48 -8.05 -5.72
CA ARG A 690 33.22 -9.39 -6.29
C ARG A 690 31.73 -9.68 -6.52
N PHE A 691 30.83 -9.03 -5.78
CA PHE A 691 29.38 -9.22 -5.87
C PHE A 691 28.62 -8.00 -6.43
N ALA A 692 29.32 -6.95 -6.88
CA ALA A 692 28.73 -5.67 -7.28
C ALA A 692 27.67 -5.79 -8.39
N ASP A 693 27.85 -6.75 -9.30
CA ASP A 693 26.93 -7.01 -10.42
C ASP A 693 25.78 -7.96 -10.04
N ASN A 694 25.81 -8.57 -8.86
CA ASN A 694 24.73 -9.44 -8.39
C ASN A 694 23.71 -8.61 -7.60
N GLU A 695 22.71 -8.09 -8.31
CA GLU A 695 21.64 -7.23 -7.79
C GLU A 695 20.78 -7.87 -6.68
N ASN A 696 20.80 -9.20 -6.57
CA ASN A 696 20.07 -9.96 -5.55
C ASN A 696 20.87 -10.19 -4.26
N VAL A 697 22.11 -9.70 -4.20
CA VAL A 697 22.92 -9.73 -2.97
C VAL A 697 22.61 -8.51 -2.09
N ILE A 698 22.49 -8.76 -0.79
CA ILE A 698 22.37 -7.78 0.28
C ILE A 698 23.60 -7.93 1.19
N PHE A 699 24.23 -6.81 1.54
CA PHE A 699 25.42 -6.82 2.41
C PHE A 699 25.00 -6.59 3.87
N GLY A 700 25.02 -7.65 4.68
CA GLY A 700 24.90 -7.56 6.14
C GLY A 700 26.26 -7.25 6.74
N LEU A 701 26.43 -6.07 7.35
CA LEU A 701 27.77 -5.59 7.67
C LEU A 701 28.50 -6.42 8.73
N MET A 702 27.76 -6.98 9.69
CA MET A 702 28.28 -7.81 10.76
C MET A 702 27.14 -8.43 11.58
N ASN A 703 27.28 -9.66 12.04
CA ASN A 703 26.38 -10.22 13.05
C ASN A 703 26.65 -9.60 14.43
N GLU A 704 25.60 -9.14 15.10
CA GLU A 704 25.55 -8.85 16.55
C GLU A 704 26.80 -8.23 17.22
N PRO A 705 27.24 -7.02 16.85
CA PRO A 705 28.22 -6.29 17.65
C PRO A 705 27.78 -6.13 19.13
N HIS A 706 28.69 -6.40 20.06
CA HIS A 706 28.45 -6.27 21.49
C HIS A 706 29.75 -5.96 22.27
N ASP A 707 29.61 -5.42 23.48
CA ASP A 707 30.71 -5.11 24.40
C ASP A 707 31.85 -4.31 23.74
N MET A 708 31.48 -3.27 23.00
CA MET A 708 32.41 -2.34 22.36
C MET A 708 31.87 -0.90 22.42
N PRO A 709 32.71 0.13 22.28
CA PRO A 709 32.21 1.51 22.20
C PRO A 709 31.34 1.74 20.96
N SER A 710 30.17 2.36 21.12
CA SER A 710 29.24 2.60 20.00
C SER A 710 29.78 3.62 18.99
N SER A 711 30.71 4.49 19.42
CA SER A 711 31.47 5.38 18.54
C SER A 711 32.43 4.62 17.61
N LEU A 712 33.07 3.56 18.13
CA LEU A 712 33.95 2.68 17.34
C LEU A 712 33.11 1.84 16.37
N LEU A 713 31.96 1.34 16.81
CA LEU A 713 31.03 0.63 15.94
C LEU A 713 30.60 1.50 14.75
N LEU A 714 30.18 2.75 15.01
CA LEU A 714 29.83 3.70 13.95
C LEU A 714 31.00 3.91 12.96
N SER A 715 32.23 4.00 13.47
CA SER A 715 33.43 4.17 12.64
C SER A 715 33.67 2.95 11.74
N ASN A 716 33.57 1.73 12.27
CA ASN A 716 33.70 0.48 11.51
C ASN A 716 32.63 0.40 10.41
N LEU A 717 31.37 0.63 10.75
CA LEU A 717 30.25 0.55 9.81
C LEU A 717 30.35 1.63 8.73
N GLN A 718 30.70 2.87 9.08
CA GLN A 718 30.87 3.94 8.10
C GLN A 718 32.03 3.66 7.15
N ALA A 719 33.13 3.09 7.64
CA ALA A 719 34.26 2.71 6.80
C ALA A 719 33.90 1.57 5.83
N ALA A 720 33.16 0.57 6.29
CA ALA A 720 32.60 -0.49 5.45
C ALA A 720 31.67 0.08 4.36
N VAL A 721 30.66 0.88 4.73
CA VAL A 721 29.74 1.52 3.77
C VAL A 721 30.51 2.32 2.72
N THR A 722 31.48 3.13 3.15
CA THR A 722 32.29 3.96 2.25
C THR A 722 33.06 3.11 1.25
N SER A 723 33.69 2.03 1.72
CA SER A 723 34.47 1.11 0.89
C SER A 723 33.61 0.30 -0.08
N ILE A 724 32.45 -0.20 0.38
CA ILE A 724 31.46 -0.87 -0.46
C ILE A 724 31.03 0.04 -1.60
N ARG A 725 30.69 1.30 -1.32
CA ARG A 725 30.28 2.25 -2.36
C ARG A 725 31.45 2.64 -3.28
N ALA A 726 32.67 2.73 -2.77
CA ALA A 726 33.87 2.98 -3.56
C ALA A 726 34.18 1.83 -4.55
N SER A 727 33.76 0.60 -4.26
CA SER A 727 33.88 -0.54 -5.17
C SER A 727 32.93 -0.47 -6.39
N GLY A 728 31.96 0.45 -6.37
CA GLY A 728 30.91 0.56 -7.40
C GLY A 728 29.61 -0.20 -7.08
N ALA A 729 29.59 -0.98 -5.98
CA ALA A 729 28.43 -1.77 -5.61
C ALA A 729 27.22 -0.92 -5.16
N LYS A 730 26.05 -1.21 -5.73
CA LYS A 730 24.77 -0.50 -5.47
C LYS A 730 23.80 -1.28 -4.59
N ASN A 731 24.21 -2.48 -4.18
CA ASN A 731 23.46 -3.41 -3.34
C ASN A 731 22.89 -2.73 -2.08
N LEU A 732 21.78 -3.26 -1.58
CA LEU A 732 21.27 -2.89 -0.27
C LEU A 732 22.31 -3.27 0.80
N ILE A 733 22.57 -2.34 1.73
CA ILE A 733 23.40 -2.58 2.91
C ILE A 733 22.47 -2.63 4.13
N ILE A 734 22.67 -3.59 5.02
CA ILE A 734 22.02 -3.61 6.34
C ILE A 734 23.08 -3.49 7.44
N ALA A 735 22.88 -2.55 8.35
CA ALA A 735 23.86 -2.16 9.35
C ALA A 735 23.35 -2.48 10.77
N PRO A 736 24.08 -3.30 11.55
CA PRO A 736 23.69 -3.66 12.91
C PRO A 736 24.01 -2.53 13.91
N GLY A 737 23.36 -2.57 15.07
CA GLY A 737 23.72 -1.82 16.27
C GLY A 737 24.61 -2.60 17.24
N ASN A 738 24.89 -1.97 18.37
CA ASN A 738 25.53 -2.60 19.52
C ASN A 738 24.49 -3.35 20.37
N SER A 739 24.92 -4.01 21.46
CA SER A 739 24.04 -4.84 22.31
C SER A 739 23.30 -5.90 21.50
N TRP A 740 24.07 -6.67 20.72
CA TRP A 740 23.55 -7.78 19.90
C TRP A 740 22.55 -7.34 18.83
N THR A 741 22.60 -6.06 18.46
CA THR A 741 21.61 -5.43 17.56
C THR A 741 20.14 -5.66 17.97
N GLY A 742 19.91 -5.90 19.26
CA GLY A 742 18.61 -6.24 19.84
C GLY A 742 17.62 -5.10 19.73
N GLY A 743 16.43 -5.36 19.18
CA GLY A 743 15.37 -4.36 19.07
C GLY A 743 14.91 -3.83 20.43
N HIS A 744 14.73 -4.73 21.41
CA HIS A 744 14.43 -4.41 22.81
C HIS A 744 15.46 -3.47 23.47
N ALA A 745 16.74 -3.56 23.08
CA ALA A 745 17.85 -2.82 23.68
C ALA A 745 18.23 -1.56 22.89
N TRP A 746 17.60 -1.29 21.74
CA TRP A 746 18.06 -0.29 20.77
C TRP A 746 18.29 1.10 21.34
N THR A 747 17.42 1.52 22.27
CA THR A 747 17.46 2.83 22.94
C THR A 747 18.00 2.76 24.37
N GLN A 748 18.50 1.60 24.81
CA GLN A 748 19.03 1.38 26.15
C GLN A 748 20.55 1.60 26.18
N GLY A 749 21.10 1.98 27.33
CA GLY A 749 22.55 2.20 27.50
C GLY A 749 23.01 3.67 27.49
N GLY A 750 22.10 4.63 27.55
CA GLY A 750 22.43 6.05 27.67
C GLY A 750 23.25 6.56 26.48
N SER A 751 24.44 7.12 26.73
CA SER A 751 25.32 7.61 25.66
C SER A 751 25.86 6.51 24.75
N GLU A 752 25.84 5.25 25.17
CA GLU A 752 26.29 4.10 24.38
C GLU A 752 25.15 3.42 23.62
N ALA A 753 23.91 3.87 23.77
CA ALA A 753 22.76 3.30 23.06
C ALA A 753 22.95 3.37 21.54
N SER A 754 22.59 2.31 20.81
CA SER A 754 22.64 2.27 19.34
C SER A 754 21.87 3.46 18.73
N SER A 755 20.76 3.86 19.35
CA SER A 755 19.95 5.00 18.95
C SER A 755 20.68 6.36 18.94
N GLU A 756 21.75 6.53 19.71
CA GLU A 756 22.52 7.78 19.77
C GLU A 756 23.57 7.90 18.65
N TRP A 757 23.89 6.78 18.00
CA TRP A 757 24.99 6.68 17.05
C TRP A 757 24.54 6.33 15.65
N LEU A 758 23.66 5.35 15.47
CA LEU A 758 23.43 4.72 14.17
C LEU A 758 22.68 5.61 13.18
N TRP A 759 21.95 6.64 13.63
CA TRP A 759 21.33 7.63 12.73
C TRP A 759 22.37 8.51 12.02
N LYS A 760 23.62 8.51 12.49
CA LYS A 760 24.73 9.28 11.91
C LYS A 760 25.38 8.58 10.71
N LEU A 761 25.07 7.30 10.46
CA LEU A 761 25.55 6.58 9.29
C LEU A 761 25.07 7.25 8.01
N LYS A 762 25.97 7.35 7.03
CA LYS A 762 25.70 7.95 5.72
C LYS A 762 26.03 6.97 4.62
N ASP A 763 25.02 6.64 3.84
CA ASP A 763 25.17 5.97 2.55
C ASP A 763 24.88 6.99 1.43
N PRO A 764 25.86 7.32 0.57
CA PRO A 764 25.63 8.24 -0.55
C PRO A 764 24.59 7.74 -1.57
N GLN A 765 24.31 6.43 -1.61
CA GLN A 765 23.27 5.86 -2.48
C GLN A 765 21.87 5.87 -1.83
N GLY A 766 21.78 6.13 -0.52
CA GLY A 766 20.51 6.07 0.21
C GLY A 766 19.84 4.70 0.16
N ASN A 767 20.62 3.62 0.05
CA ASN A 767 20.16 2.23 -0.03
C ASN A 767 20.71 1.42 1.16
N LEU A 768 20.41 1.91 2.36
CA LEU A 768 20.84 1.34 3.65
C LEU A 768 19.63 1.17 4.56
N ALA A 769 19.56 0.02 5.24
CA ALA A 769 18.61 -0.26 6.31
C ALA A 769 19.36 -0.67 7.60
N ILE A 770 18.64 -0.72 8.71
CA ILE A 770 19.15 -1.19 10.00
C ILE A 770 18.87 -2.68 10.14
N ASP A 771 19.88 -3.42 10.57
CA ASP A 771 19.76 -4.83 10.89
C ASP A 771 19.36 -4.99 12.36
N ILE A 772 18.34 -5.80 12.65
CA ILE A 772 17.75 -5.96 13.98
C ILE A 772 17.55 -7.44 14.27
N HIS A 773 17.87 -7.84 15.49
CA HIS A 773 17.57 -9.17 16.02
C HIS A 773 16.56 -9.05 17.16
N GLU A 774 15.65 -10.02 17.27
CA GLU A 774 14.64 -10.01 18.33
C GLU A 774 14.16 -11.43 18.66
N TYR A 775 14.51 -11.91 19.87
CA TYR A 775 13.92 -13.11 20.47
C TYR A 775 12.93 -12.72 21.56
N LEU A 776 12.01 -13.64 21.87
CA LEU A 776 10.84 -13.36 22.72
C LEU A 776 10.89 -14.11 24.07
N ASP A 777 11.99 -14.78 24.35
CA ASP A 777 12.25 -15.47 25.61
C ASP A 777 12.65 -14.49 26.73
N SER A 778 12.87 -15.00 27.94
CA SER A 778 12.96 -14.18 29.16
C SER A 778 14.12 -13.18 29.19
N ASP A 779 15.17 -13.43 28.42
CA ASP A 779 16.36 -12.58 28.33
C ASP A 779 16.73 -12.21 26.90
N PHE A 780 15.82 -12.45 25.94
CA PHE A 780 15.98 -12.13 24.51
C PHE A 780 17.17 -12.84 23.83
N SER A 781 17.71 -13.90 24.44
CA SER A 781 18.85 -14.66 23.91
C SER A 781 18.48 -15.71 22.87
N GLY A 782 17.20 -16.10 22.79
CA GLY A 782 16.77 -17.27 22.02
C GLY A 782 17.16 -18.61 22.68
N GLY A 783 17.60 -18.58 23.94
CA GLY A 783 18.09 -19.73 24.68
C GLY A 783 17.02 -20.51 25.45
N HIS A 784 15.83 -19.93 25.70
CA HIS A 784 14.82 -20.55 26.57
C HIS A 784 13.57 -21.00 25.83
N THR A 785 13.07 -22.19 26.15
CA THR A 785 11.89 -22.80 25.49
C THR A 785 10.66 -21.90 25.46
N GLU A 786 10.41 -21.14 26.51
CA GLU A 786 9.20 -20.33 26.64
C GLU A 786 9.40 -18.90 26.14
N CYS A 787 8.49 -18.45 25.29
CA CYS A 787 8.37 -17.04 24.95
C CYS A 787 7.55 -16.35 26.06
N THR A 788 8.10 -15.29 26.63
CA THR A 788 7.51 -14.60 27.79
C THR A 788 7.25 -13.12 27.53
N GLN A 789 7.71 -12.57 26.41
CA GLN A 789 7.68 -11.14 26.12
C GLN A 789 7.13 -10.87 24.72
N GLY A 790 6.29 -9.83 24.61
CA GLY A 790 5.61 -9.47 23.37
C GLY A 790 6.40 -8.46 22.53
N ALA A 791 6.47 -8.71 21.22
CA ALA A 791 7.20 -7.88 20.26
C ALA A 791 6.79 -6.40 20.24
N GLU A 792 5.51 -6.07 20.45
CA GLU A 792 5.06 -4.67 20.49
C GLU A 792 5.75 -3.89 21.62
N THR A 793 5.93 -4.50 22.79
CA THR A 793 6.60 -3.85 23.92
C THR A 793 8.08 -3.63 23.62
N ASN A 794 8.73 -4.64 23.04
CA ASN A 794 10.17 -4.65 22.78
C ASN A 794 10.55 -3.69 21.65
N LEU A 795 9.76 -3.68 20.57
CA LEU A 795 10.10 -2.96 19.34
C LEU A 795 9.57 -1.53 19.30
N LYS A 796 8.73 -1.09 20.24
CA LYS A 796 8.10 0.25 20.18
C LYS A 796 9.11 1.39 20.09
N ASP A 797 10.19 1.32 20.87
CA ASP A 797 11.15 2.43 21.02
C ASP A 797 12.10 2.47 19.81
N LEU A 798 12.53 1.30 19.33
CA LEU A 798 13.18 1.15 18.03
C LEU A 798 12.30 1.69 16.90
N THR A 799 11.03 1.29 16.84
CA THR A 799 10.10 1.71 15.78
C THR A 799 9.91 3.23 15.78
N ALA A 800 9.76 3.83 16.97
CA ALA A 800 9.69 5.28 17.13
C ALA A 800 10.98 5.98 16.66
N TRP A 801 12.14 5.37 16.94
CA TRP A 801 13.44 5.85 16.47
C TRP A 801 13.58 5.76 14.94
N LEU A 802 13.21 4.64 14.33
CA LEU A 802 13.19 4.46 12.87
C LEU A 802 12.31 5.53 12.20
N LYS A 803 11.11 5.77 12.75
CA LYS A 803 10.20 6.85 12.31
C LYS A 803 10.83 8.24 12.42
N LYS A 804 11.46 8.55 13.57
CA LYS A 804 12.10 9.84 13.83
C LYS A 804 13.20 10.16 12.80
N TYR A 805 14.01 9.17 12.46
CA TYR A 805 15.16 9.35 11.57
C TYR A 805 14.90 8.92 10.11
N GLN A 806 13.68 8.48 9.79
CA GLN A 806 13.29 7.98 8.45
C GLN A 806 14.17 6.83 7.96
N LEU A 807 14.50 5.94 8.87
CA LEU A 807 15.26 4.73 8.57
C LEU A 807 14.29 3.56 8.40
N LYS A 808 14.73 2.56 7.65
CA LYS A 808 14.06 1.28 7.52
C LYS A 808 14.89 0.20 8.23
N ALA A 809 14.26 -0.90 8.60
CA ALA A 809 14.91 -2.02 9.23
C ALA A 809 14.51 -3.37 8.62
N MET A 810 15.39 -4.36 8.76
CA MET A 810 15.05 -5.77 8.62
C MET A 810 15.23 -6.45 9.97
N ILE A 811 14.30 -7.32 10.36
CA ILE A 811 14.52 -8.21 11.50
C ILE A 811 15.14 -9.49 10.96
N THR A 812 16.47 -9.59 10.97
CA THR A 812 17.17 -10.69 10.29
C THR A 812 17.42 -11.90 11.16
N GLU A 813 17.11 -11.83 12.45
CA GLU A 813 16.99 -13.00 13.32
C GLU A 813 15.84 -12.87 14.31
N PHE A 814 15.02 -13.91 14.36
CA PHE A 814 14.00 -14.16 15.37
C PHE A 814 13.65 -15.64 15.38
N GLY A 815 13.15 -16.15 16.51
CA GLY A 815 12.67 -17.53 16.57
C GLY A 815 12.00 -17.87 17.90
N GLY A 816 11.45 -19.08 17.98
CA GLY A 816 10.71 -19.57 19.13
C GLY A 816 10.47 -21.07 19.02
N SER A 817 10.16 -21.70 20.16
CA SER A 817 9.84 -23.13 20.23
C SER A 817 8.40 -23.43 19.80
N ASN A 818 8.01 -24.70 19.77
CA ASN A 818 6.66 -25.15 19.41
C ASN A 818 5.65 -25.06 20.57
N THR A 819 5.90 -24.24 21.59
CA THR A 819 4.96 -24.00 22.69
C THR A 819 3.82 -23.06 22.26
N THR A 820 2.70 -23.13 22.98
CA THR A 820 1.56 -22.23 22.73
C THR A 820 1.91 -20.76 22.99
N SER A 821 2.78 -20.49 23.97
CA SER A 821 3.28 -19.15 24.29
C SER A 821 4.05 -18.57 23.09
N CYS A 822 4.99 -19.32 22.54
CA CYS A 822 5.76 -18.90 21.37
C CYS A 822 4.91 -18.77 20.11
N THR A 823 3.96 -19.67 19.89
CA THR A 823 3.04 -19.58 18.74
C THR A 823 2.33 -18.22 18.69
N GLY A 824 1.71 -17.80 19.79
CA GLY A 824 1.00 -16.51 19.84
C GLY A 824 1.92 -15.29 19.78
N MET A 825 3.12 -15.38 20.37
CA MET A 825 4.06 -14.25 20.38
C MET A 825 4.79 -14.07 19.04
N LEU A 826 5.10 -15.15 18.33
CA LEU A 826 5.66 -15.11 16.97
C LEU A 826 4.66 -14.55 15.95
N ASP A 827 3.39 -14.97 16.01
CA ASP A 827 2.29 -14.35 15.25
C ASP A 827 2.19 -12.84 15.54
N GLY A 828 2.30 -12.47 16.82
CA GLY A 828 2.37 -11.08 17.26
C GLY A 828 3.55 -10.29 16.68
N LEU A 829 4.75 -10.88 16.62
CA LEU A 829 5.96 -10.27 16.05
C LEU A 829 5.83 -10.03 14.54
N LEU A 830 5.42 -11.06 13.80
CA LEU A 830 5.21 -10.98 12.35
C LEU A 830 4.11 -9.97 12.02
N GLY A 831 2.99 -10.05 12.74
CA GLY A 831 1.89 -9.09 12.63
C GLY A 831 2.27 -7.67 13.06
N TYR A 832 3.26 -7.50 13.94
CA TYR A 832 3.79 -6.18 14.30
C TYR A 832 4.61 -5.58 13.15
N MET A 833 5.50 -6.36 12.53
CA MET A 833 6.26 -5.92 11.34
C MET A 833 5.32 -5.58 10.19
N GLU A 834 4.29 -6.38 9.94
CA GLU A 834 3.28 -6.13 8.89
C GLU A 834 2.50 -4.83 9.10
N LYS A 835 2.38 -4.33 10.34
CA LYS A 835 1.64 -3.10 10.67
C LYS A 835 2.52 -1.85 10.69
N ASN A 836 3.84 -1.99 10.58
CA ASN A 836 4.81 -0.90 10.71
C ASN A 836 5.69 -0.83 9.45
N GLU A 837 5.47 0.19 8.62
CA GLU A 837 6.16 0.34 7.32
C GLU A 837 7.69 0.53 7.42
N GLU A 838 8.21 0.73 8.62
CA GLU A 838 9.65 0.80 8.90
C GLU A 838 10.33 -0.55 8.63
N TYR A 839 9.62 -1.66 8.77
CA TYR A 839 10.15 -2.99 8.53
C TYR A 839 9.96 -3.38 7.06
N ILE A 840 11.06 -3.68 6.38
CA ILE A 840 11.07 -4.00 4.94
C ILE A 840 11.32 -5.47 4.65
N GLY A 841 11.73 -6.24 5.66
CA GLY A 841 11.95 -7.66 5.52
C GLY A 841 12.31 -8.37 6.81
N TRP A 842 12.31 -9.70 6.76
CA TRP A 842 12.67 -10.55 7.89
C TRP A 842 13.24 -11.91 7.47
N THR A 843 14.06 -12.51 8.34
CA THR A 843 14.51 -13.91 8.25
C THR A 843 14.37 -14.62 9.59
N ALA A 844 13.72 -15.79 9.60
CA ALA A 844 13.61 -16.61 10.80
C ALA A 844 14.90 -17.41 11.06
N TRP A 845 15.27 -17.57 12.32
CA TRP A 845 16.47 -18.31 12.75
C TRP A 845 16.10 -19.71 13.28
N ALA A 846 16.53 -20.81 12.66
CA ALA A 846 17.26 -20.93 11.40
C ALA A 846 17.00 -22.28 10.69
N ALA A 847 17.29 -22.33 9.40
CA ALA A 847 17.56 -23.54 8.64
C ALA A 847 19.08 -23.77 8.55
N GLY A 848 19.50 -24.81 7.84
CA GLY A 848 20.91 -25.07 7.53
C GLY A 848 21.31 -26.53 7.71
N PRO A 849 22.13 -27.07 6.79
CA PRO A 849 22.30 -28.53 6.62
C PRO A 849 22.82 -29.27 7.85
N PHE A 850 23.51 -28.59 8.78
CA PHE A 850 24.25 -29.23 9.88
C PHE A 850 23.61 -29.06 11.25
N TRP A 851 22.35 -28.61 11.33
CA TRP A 851 21.60 -28.66 12.58
C TRP A 851 21.31 -30.10 13.03
N GLY A 852 21.12 -31.03 12.10
CA GLY A 852 20.69 -32.39 12.42
C GLY A 852 19.39 -32.36 13.23
N THR A 853 19.43 -32.87 14.46
CA THR A 853 18.31 -32.79 15.41
C THR A 853 18.40 -31.62 16.38
N ALA A 854 19.53 -30.90 16.42
CA ALA A 854 19.69 -29.74 17.29
C ALA A 854 18.73 -28.62 16.88
N SER A 855 18.32 -27.82 17.86
CA SER A 855 17.48 -26.65 17.61
C SER A 855 18.31 -25.37 17.54
N PRO A 856 18.06 -24.51 16.55
CA PRO A 856 18.70 -23.20 16.44
C PRO A 856 18.29 -22.24 17.57
N CYS A 857 17.06 -22.39 18.03
CA CYS A 857 16.44 -21.71 19.16
C CYS A 857 15.09 -22.45 19.40
N CYS A 858 14.32 -22.24 20.46
CA CYS A 858 14.73 -21.98 21.83
C CYS A 858 14.36 -23.27 22.59
N THR A 859 15.29 -24.00 23.23
CA THR A 859 14.96 -25.32 23.83
C THR A 859 15.81 -25.67 25.05
N ASP A 860 15.20 -26.39 25.99
CA ASP A 860 15.74 -26.90 27.25
C ASP A 860 16.40 -28.29 27.10
N SER A 861 17.04 -28.58 25.96
CA SER A 861 17.72 -29.85 25.59
C SER A 861 16.87 -30.88 24.80
N ARG A 862 15.64 -30.55 24.39
CA ARG A 862 14.79 -31.51 23.65
C ARG A 862 15.20 -31.71 22.19
N ASN A 863 15.99 -30.80 21.62
CA ASN A 863 16.52 -30.91 20.25
C ASN A 863 15.37 -31.18 19.24
N LEU A 864 14.58 -30.14 18.99
CA LEU A 864 13.38 -30.14 18.14
C LEU A 864 13.70 -30.05 16.64
N GLY A 865 14.96 -30.22 16.23
CA GLY A 865 15.38 -29.93 14.86
C GLY A 865 15.32 -28.44 14.50
N SER A 866 15.57 -28.14 13.24
CA SER A 866 15.67 -26.78 12.69
C SER A 866 14.45 -26.40 11.83
N LEU A 867 14.48 -25.20 11.27
CA LEU A 867 13.51 -24.73 10.26
C LEU A 867 13.83 -25.28 8.85
N GLU A 868 14.81 -26.17 8.71
CA GLU A 868 15.13 -26.75 7.40
C GLU A 868 14.10 -27.81 6.98
N PRO A 869 13.53 -27.72 5.76
CA PRO A 869 12.69 -28.76 5.20
C PRO A 869 13.34 -30.15 5.28
N GLY A 870 12.64 -31.08 5.95
CA GLY A 870 13.13 -32.45 6.16
C GLY A 870 13.90 -32.67 7.46
N SER A 871 14.14 -31.62 8.26
CA SER A 871 14.69 -31.75 9.62
C SER A 871 13.76 -32.58 10.52
N LYS A 872 14.32 -33.17 11.57
CA LYS A 872 13.62 -34.00 12.56
C LYS A 872 14.04 -33.63 13.98
N ALA A 873 13.10 -33.75 14.91
CA ALA A 873 13.42 -33.72 16.33
C ALA A 873 14.22 -34.98 16.74
N ALA A 874 14.92 -34.91 17.87
CA ALA A 874 15.77 -36.00 18.37
C ALA A 874 15.01 -37.29 18.68
N ASP A 875 13.72 -37.19 18.98
CA ASP A 875 12.82 -38.34 19.17
C ASP A 875 12.26 -38.92 17.86
N GLY A 876 12.67 -38.38 16.70
CA GLY A 876 12.16 -38.73 15.38
C GLY A 876 10.84 -38.05 15.01
N GLY A 877 10.30 -37.21 15.91
CA GLY A 877 9.08 -36.45 15.72
C GLY A 877 9.21 -35.25 14.76
N PRO A 878 8.11 -34.49 14.58
CA PRO A 878 8.08 -33.28 13.78
C PRO A 878 9.09 -32.22 14.24
N SER A 879 9.76 -31.56 13.32
CA SER A 879 10.76 -30.52 13.64
C SER A 879 10.14 -29.13 13.83
N LEU A 880 10.96 -28.11 14.13
CA LEU A 880 10.52 -26.71 14.09
C LEU A 880 10.02 -26.27 12.70
N TYR A 881 10.52 -26.88 11.61
CA TYR A 881 9.91 -26.68 10.29
C TYR A 881 8.44 -27.10 10.28
N ASP A 882 8.13 -28.29 10.81
CA ASP A 882 6.78 -28.83 10.82
C ASP A 882 5.87 -28.13 11.84
N THR A 883 6.43 -27.68 12.97
CA THR A 883 5.67 -27.25 14.15
C THR A 883 5.65 -25.75 14.38
N VAL A 884 6.56 -24.99 13.76
CA VAL A 884 6.64 -23.53 13.88
C VAL A 884 6.61 -22.87 12.50
N TRP A 885 7.46 -23.29 11.56
CA TRP A 885 7.53 -22.66 10.24
C TRP A 885 6.20 -22.78 9.47
N LEU A 886 5.75 -24.00 9.17
CA LEU A 886 4.53 -24.22 8.39
C LEU A 886 3.25 -23.64 9.05
N PRO A 887 2.99 -23.86 10.36
CA PRO A 887 1.74 -23.38 10.96
C PRO A 887 1.76 -21.90 11.38
N VAL A 888 2.93 -21.31 11.67
CA VAL A 888 3.01 -19.96 12.23
C VAL A 888 3.70 -18.99 11.28
N ILE A 889 4.89 -19.28 10.78
CA ILE A 889 5.70 -18.31 10.02
C ILE A 889 5.26 -18.22 8.55
N GLN A 890 5.04 -19.35 7.88
CA GLN A 890 4.67 -19.42 6.46
C GLN A 890 3.38 -18.64 6.13
N PRO A 891 2.31 -18.65 6.96
CA PRO A 891 1.11 -17.85 6.71
C PRO A 891 1.35 -16.34 6.59
N HIS A 892 2.43 -15.82 7.22
CA HIS A 892 2.83 -14.42 7.15
C HIS A 892 3.73 -14.08 5.96
N VAL A 893 4.10 -15.06 5.12
CA VAL A 893 4.85 -14.80 3.89
C VAL A 893 3.97 -13.98 2.93
N PRO A 894 4.35 -12.74 2.59
CA PRO A 894 3.55 -11.90 1.70
C PRO A 894 3.41 -12.49 0.30
N LYS A 895 2.26 -12.28 -0.33
CA LYS A 895 2.02 -12.73 -1.71
C LYS A 895 2.75 -11.88 -2.76
N ASP A 896 3.06 -10.64 -2.43
CA ASP A 896 3.64 -9.63 -3.34
C ASP A 896 5.10 -9.32 -2.97
N LEU A 897 5.91 -10.34 -2.69
CA LEU A 897 7.35 -10.20 -2.46
C LEU A 897 8.10 -9.66 -3.69
N GLN A 898 9.26 -9.05 -3.46
CA GLN A 898 10.14 -8.63 -4.54
C GLN A 898 10.84 -9.85 -5.14
N TRP A 899 10.61 -10.16 -6.42
CA TRP A 899 11.24 -11.31 -7.10
C TRP A 899 12.19 -10.91 -8.24
N SER A 900 12.31 -9.62 -8.52
CA SER A 900 13.08 -9.12 -9.65
C SER A 900 13.63 -7.73 -9.39
N GLY A 901 14.82 -7.46 -9.95
CA GLY A 901 15.51 -6.18 -9.84
C GLY A 901 16.35 -6.07 -8.56
N PRO A 902 17.09 -4.97 -8.39
CA PRO A 902 18.03 -4.84 -7.28
C PRO A 902 17.32 -4.76 -5.94
N ALA A 903 17.91 -5.38 -4.92
CA ALA A 903 17.47 -5.19 -3.55
C ALA A 903 17.56 -3.69 -3.21
N THR A 904 16.43 -3.10 -2.82
CA THR A 904 16.37 -1.73 -2.33
C THR A 904 15.61 -1.59 -1.03
N VAL A 905 15.99 -0.58 -0.25
CA VAL A 905 15.33 -0.14 0.98
C VAL A 905 13.88 0.34 0.74
N ASN A 906 13.55 0.70 -0.50
CA ASN A 906 12.24 1.17 -0.92
C ASN A 906 11.42 0.08 -1.66
N GLY A 907 11.91 -1.17 -1.69
CA GLY A 907 11.30 -2.27 -2.43
C GLY A 907 11.55 -2.22 -3.94
N PRO A 908 10.78 -2.96 -4.75
CA PRO A 908 11.00 -3.01 -6.19
C PRO A 908 10.82 -1.61 -6.75
N SER A 909 11.87 -1.10 -7.38
CA SER A 909 11.72 0.11 -8.17
C SER A 909 10.62 -0.17 -9.19
N THR A 910 9.54 0.61 -9.18
CA THR A 910 8.59 0.64 -10.29
C THR A 910 9.33 1.27 -11.48
N GLY A 911 10.30 0.55 -12.05
CA GLY A 911 11.33 0.95 -13.01
C GLY A 911 11.70 2.43 -12.99
N ARG A 912 12.86 2.76 -12.42
CA ARG A 912 13.72 3.77 -13.04
C ARG A 912 14.99 3.03 -13.44
N GLY A 913 15.01 2.51 -14.66
CA GLY A 913 16.28 2.20 -15.33
C GLY A 913 16.96 3.52 -15.70
N TYR A 914 18.29 3.50 -15.57
CA TYR A 914 19.23 4.55 -15.95
C TYR A 914 19.01 5.10 -17.37
#